data_AF-A0A351HUG5-F1
#
_entry.id   AF-A0A351HUG5-F1
#
_cell.length_a   1.000
_cell.length_b   1.000
_cell.length_c   1.000
_cell.angle_alpha   90.00
_cell.angle_beta   90.00
_cell.angle_gamma   90.00
#
_symmetry.space_group_name_H-M   'P 1'
#
loop_
_entity.id
_entity.type
_entity.pdbx_description
1 polymer ?
#
loop_
_entity_poly.entity_id
_entity_poly.type
_entity_poly.pdbx_seq_one_letter_code
_entity_poly.pdbx_strand_id
1 'polypeptide(L)'
;MKSIKRNVMILAMSVLILLFSTIGVSAATLETEAIGVQYRGHVQNKGDMPQPVGTMVKGPDALGTRGESLRVEGFWIELTGDVPEGAAIKYQVHVQNEGWMTPEVNGAFAGTHGKSQRVESIRISLENLPGYDVYYRGHVQNVGDVPQVNGDWGWKKNGEELGTTGSSLRLEELQVKLVKQPDTSTTYDKAGTYGPKTGVDVIENDVVINTPDVILQNLHIKGNLTIGEGGGEGDVTLNNITVDGETFVRGGGKNSIHINGGEYNKITIQQTSSGQVRIVATDAAGLEVVVSEDAKGEDIILEGAFENVQIDAPDVKISTQGETTIKDMVVGEGAKGSEITLDKKTVVNQIDVGAAVEMKGEGTIEKANVNSDNVTFEQKPKEEVIAPEVKVPPVVTPPTPPKPDPTPSEPSGPSAEDLKVAEFNNAKNNIAVLELLWKNALNLNLTGFDKLDYLGECIVVQTILDKNGFGTRAAIQAAVTEGIKLAQDDAQANAYMQALFSYTPELSVKDNIFTVTYPDKLTTAQQSLLSGLYTDLVVKTDVPLAAGEVFELTVNGMTKQVSNKDLTGGEVFLSKLLGRPLVEGDLVQNQKSTLTITIKDVSTKVERYVTVCPCTSKNGEEYFKNFTNAHAIQLRPLWVAAYSDSITVDYRNSEFLFNYDVKNLTAVQKQGLDGYYADTMIHLDQPLAAGESIKISGLGTEATLTSSTVMENEDRTEIRLSKLMKVALDTNNLAVNQPEFQKIGLSELKLNSAHYIWAEAVLTRGNDEIINTQKAYGTSIYPTWMAEYQDSVSTSAENAQIVVHYEGGLSDSAVTGLGDCKADVMIYLSRELEEGETLTISLPDKPEKKVILTKGMIKDSQFRLLELLGVTQNAATKSGEDIIEFSIDDLNRNIQIHANPILV
;
A
#
# COMPACT_ATOMS: atom_id res chain seq x y z
N MET A 1 -60.02 -48.25 -34.89
CA MET A 1 -61.24 -47.55 -34.43
C MET A 1 -61.26 -47.62 -32.91
N LYS A 2 -61.05 -46.47 -32.25
CA LYS A 2 -62.09 -45.76 -31.46
C LYS A 2 -62.52 -46.57 -30.23
N SER A 3 -62.52 -46.05 -29.00
CA SER A 3 -62.37 -44.67 -28.53
C SER A 3 -62.53 -44.67 -27.00
N ILE A 4 -62.20 -43.55 -26.36
CA ILE A 4 -62.64 -43.13 -25.01
C ILE A 4 -61.82 -43.84 -23.91
N LYS A 5 -60.76 -43.26 -23.32
CA LYS A 5 -60.74 -41.97 -22.60
C LYS A 5 -59.35 -41.33 -22.68
N ARG A 6 -59.18 -40.44 -23.66
CA ARG A 6 -58.19 -39.35 -23.71
C ARG A 6 -59.07 -38.13 -23.98
N ASN A 7 -59.43 -37.36 -22.93
CA ASN A 7 -60.08 -36.02 -23.02
C ASN A 7 -60.55 -35.35 -21.69
N VAL A 8 -60.05 -35.67 -20.49
CA VAL A 8 -60.43 -34.87 -19.27
C VAL A 8 -59.25 -34.55 -18.33
N MET A 9 -58.02 -34.48 -18.83
CA MET A 9 -56.91 -33.93 -18.03
C MET A 9 -55.84 -33.25 -18.90
N ILE A 10 -56.31 -32.58 -19.96
CA ILE A 10 -55.55 -31.59 -20.75
C ILE A 10 -56.50 -30.39 -20.92
N LEU A 11 -56.91 -29.79 -19.81
CA LEU A 11 -57.60 -28.48 -19.78
C LEU A 11 -57.67 -27.90 -18.36
N ALA A 12 -56.56 -27.95 -17.61
CA ALA A 12 -56.45 -27.19 -16.36
C ALA A 12 -54.99 -26.81 -16.01
N MET A 13 -54.04 -27.08 -16.90
CA MET A 13 -52.62 -26.78 -16.68
C MET A 13 -51.97 -26.26 -17.97
N SER A 14 -52.74 -25.48 -18.74
CA SER A 14 -52.29 -24.86 -20.00
C SER A 14 -52.98 -23.51 -20.28
N VAL A 15 -53.63 -22.90 -19.27
CA VAL A 15 -54.24 -21.55 -19.35
C VAL A 15 -53.84 -20.72 -18.13
N LEU A 16 -52.56 -20.78 -17.73
CA LEU A 16 -51.95 -19.83 -16.80
C LEU A 16 -50.47 -19.60 -17.15
N ILE A 17 -50.15 -19.50 -18.45
CA ILE A 17 -48.80 -19.16 -18.95
C ILE A 17 -48.84 -18.00 -19.97
N LEU A 18 -50.01 -17.44 -20.28
CA LEU A 18 -50.14 -16.29 -21.19
C LEU A 18 -51.21 -15.34 -20.64
N LEU A 19 -50.86 -14.53 -19.63
CA LEU A 19 -51.45 -13.23 -19.25
C LEU A 19 -50.95 -12.82 -17.84
N PHE A 20 -49.65 -12.55 -17.71
CA PHE A 20 -49.17 -11.42 -16.89
C PHE A 20 -48.00 -10.80 -17.66
N SER A 21 -48.37 -9.81 -18.46
CA SER A 21 -47.53 -8.76 -19.00
C SER A 21 -46.59 -8.22 -17.91
N THR A 22 -45.30 -8.19 -18.23
CA THR A 22 -44.31 -7.20 -17.77
C THR A 22 -44.51 -6.65 -16.36
N ILE A 23 -44.01 -7.37 -15.35
CA ILE A 23 -43.43 -6.70 -14.19
C ILE A 23 -41.94 -6.97 -14.31
N GLY A 24 -41.23 -6.02 -14.90
CA GLY A 24 -39.79 -5.98 -14.77
C GLY A 24 -39.49 -5.85 -13.28
N VAL A 25 -39.00 -6.93 -12.67
CA VAL A 25 -38.27 -6.80 -11.42
C VAL A 25 -36.92 -6.22 -11.83
N SER A 26 -36.86 -4.90 -11.86
CA SER A 26 -35.59 -4.20 -11.78
C SER A 26 -34.96 -4.67 -10.47
N ALA A 27 -33.88 -5.44 -10.56
CA ALA A 27 -32.97 -5.58 -9.43
C ALA A 27 -32.47 -4.16 -9.17
N ALA A 28 -33.03 -3.51 -8.15
CA ALA A 28 -32.52 -2.24 -7.68
C ALA A 28 -31.07 -2.50 -7.28
N THR A 29 -30.16 -1.95 -8.09
CA THR A 29 -28.80 -1.66 -7.66
C THR A 29 -28.90 -1.00 -6.29
N LEU A 30 -28.28 -1.60 -5.27
CA LEU A 30 -27.95 -0.87 -4.04
C LEU A 30 -26.93 0.18 -4.46
N GLU A 31 -27.42 1.34 -4.91
CA GLU A 31 -26.62 2.54 -4.97
C GLU A 31 -26.14 2.81 -3.55
N THR A 32 -24.83 2.82 -3.36
CA THR A 32 -24.22 3.49 -2.20
C THR A 32 -24.77 4.91 -2.16
N GLU A 33 -25.58 5.25 -1.14
CA GLU A 33 -26.16 6.59 -1.04
C GLU A 33 -25.00 7.60 -0.89
N ALA A 34 -24.87 8.49 -1.88
CA ALA A 34 -23.88 9.56 -1.84
C ALA A 34 -24.02 10.37 -0.54
N ILE A 35 -22.89 10.78 0.04
CA ILE A 35 -22.88 11.51 1.30
C ILE A 35 -23.71 12.79 1.14
N GLY A 36 -24.70 12.93 2.02
CA GLY A 36 -25.69 14.00 2.00
C GLY A 36 -25.86 14.64 3.36
N VAL A 37 -26.86 15.52 3.46
CA VAL A 37 -27.25 16.18 4.71
C VAL A 37 -28.76 16.13 4.85
N GLN A 38 -29.25 15.90 6.06
CA GLN A 38 -30.66 16.02 6.39
C GLN A 38 -30.88 16.85 7.65
N TYR A 39 -32.02 17.51 7.74
CA TYR A 39 -32.30 18.46 8.81
C TYR A 39 -33.79 18.63 9.11
N ARG A 40 -34.08 19.01 10.35
CA ARG A 40 -35.43 19.37 10.84
C ARG A 40 -35.31 20.54 11.82
N GLY A 41 -36.43 21.15 12.19
CA GLY A 41 -36.40 22.32 13.07
C GLY A 41 -37.64 22.46 13.92
N HIS A 42 -37.50 23.14 15.05
CA HIS A 42 -38.62 23.47 15.92
C HIS A 42 -39.22 24.81 15.50
N VAL A 43 -40.49 24.82 15.12
CA VAL A 43 -41.19 26.00 14.61
C VAL A 43 -42.31 26.40 15.56
N GLN A 44 -42.41 27.70 15.84
CA GLN A 44 -43.47 28.27 16.66
C GLN A 44 -44.86 27.76 16.24
N ASN A 45 -45.64 27.30 17.21
CA ASN A 45 -47.03 26.80 17.04
C ASN A 45 -47.18 25.57 16.13
N LYS A 46 -46.11 25.10 15.47
CA LYS A 46 -46.10 23.89 14.65
C LYS A 46 -45.30 22.74 15.29
N GLY A 47 -44.45 23.05 16.27
CA GLY A 47 -43.58 22.07 16.92
C GLY A 47 -42.45 21.62 16.00
N ASP A 48 -41.97 20.40 16.19
CA ASP A 48 -40.91 19.82 15.37
C ASP A 48 -41.43 19.55 13.95
N MET A 49 -40.75 20.12 12.95
CA MET A 49 -41.10 20.03 11.54
C MET A 49 -39.92 19.45 10.76
N PRO A 50 -40.15 18.56 9.78
CA PRO A 50 -41.44 18.17 9.22
C PRO A 50 -42.21 17.14 10.07
N GLN A 51 -43.54 17.09 9.87
CA GLN A 51 -44.43 16.09 10.47
C GLN A 51 -44.51 14.84 9.56
N PRO A 52 -44.64 13.62 10.11
CA PRO A 52 -44.70 13.30 11.54
C PRO A 52 -43.37 13.55 12.27
N VAL A 53 -43.43 13.87 13.56
CA VAL A 53 -42.25 14.09 14.42
C VAL A 53 -41.24 12.96 14.24
N GLY A 54 -39.98 13.32 13.94
CA GLY A 54 -38.93 12.36 13.59
C GLY A 54 -38.55 12.38 12.11
N THR A 55 -39.36 13.00 11.25
CA THR A 55 -39.03 13.16 9.83
C THR A 55 -37.97 14.23 9.64
N MET A 56 -37.12 14.06 8.63
CA MET A 56 -36.07 15.00 8.22
C MET A 56 -36.31 15.48 6.79
N VAL A 57 -35.94 16.73 6.51
CA VAL A 57 -35.81 17.26 5.15
C VAL A 57 -34.44 16.84 4.61
N LYS A 58 -34.37 16.33 3.38
CA LYS A 58 -33.09 16.05 2.71
C LYS A 58 -32.61 17.31 1.99
N GLY A 59 -31.34 17.66 2.16
CA GLY A 59 -30.76 18.81 1.47
C GLY A 59 -30.82 18.68 -0.06
N PRO A 60 -31.07 19.75 -0.84
CA PRO A 60 -31.25 21.16 -0.47
C PRO A 60 -32.70 21.60 -0.16
N ASP A 61 -33.63 20.70 0.15
CA ASP A 61 -35.04 21.08 0.29
C ASP A 61 -35.28 22.08 1.45
N ALA A 62 -36.26 22.97 1.30
CA ALA A 62 -36.48 24.03 2.28
C ALA A 62 -37.03 23.50 3.62
N LEU A 63 -36.44 23.94 4.72
CA LEU A 63 -36.99 23.82 6.07
C LEU A 63 -37.33 25.21 6.60
N GLY A 64 -38.61 25.47 6.87
CA GLY A 64 -39.04 26.77 7.37
C GLY A 64 -40.51 27.06 7.21
N THR A 65 -40.87 28.32 7.45
CA THR A 65 -42.22 28.86 7.35
C THR A 65 -42.22 30.24 6.71
N ARG A 66 -41.58 30.31 5.54
CA ARG A 66 -41.47 31.53 4.73
C ARG A 66 -42.83 32.20 4.55
N GLY A 67 -42.93 33.46 4.97
CA GLY A 67 -44.15 34.26 4.82
C GLY A 67 -45.31 33.92 5.76
N GLU A 68 -45.18 32.93 6.65
CA GLU A 68 -46.23 32.59 7.63
C GLU A 68 -46.10 33.34 8.96
N SER A 69 -45.04 34.15 9.11
CA SER A 69 -44.73 34.88 10.34
C SER A 69 -44.48 34.03 11.59
N LEU A 70 -44.09 32.76 11.40
CA LEU A 70 -43.68 31.87 12.48
C LEU A 70 -42.15 31.84 12.55
N ARG A 71 -41.60 31.85 13.78
CA ARG A 71 -40.15 31.75 14.02
C ARG A 71 -39.71 30.29 14.07
N VAL A 72 -38.49 30.04 13.61
CA VAL A 72 -37.72 28.84 13.95
C VAL A 72 -37.01 29.09 15.28
N GLU A 73 -37.08 28.13 16.21
CA GLU A 73 -36.45 28.22 17.54
C GLU A 73 -35.17 27.38 17.65
N GLY A 74 -34.97 26.42 16.73
CA GLY A 74 -33.74 25.62 16.64
C GLY A 74 -33.77 24.57 15.53
N PHE A 75 -32.63 23.92 15.32
CA PHE A 75 -32.38 22.95 14.25
C PHE A 75 -31.74 21.65 14.76
N TRP A 76 -32.01 20.55 14.07
CA TRP A 76 -31.20 19.34 14.07
C TRP A 76 -30.67 19.15 12.66
N ILE A 77 -29.37 18.92 12.51
CA ILE A 77 -28.70 18.74 11.21
C ILE A 77 -27.72 17.57 11.32
N GLU A 78 -27.77 16.61 10.40
CA GLU A 78 -26.89 15.44 10.39
C GLU A 78 -26.47 15.03 8.97
N LEU A 79 -25.29 14.40 8.89
CA LEU A 79 -24.81 13.78 7.65
C LEU A 79 -25.56 12.47 7.38
N THR A 80 -25.72 12.13 6.11
CA THR A 80 -26.38 10.89 5.65
C THR A 80 -25.54 10.17 4.60
N GLY A 81 -25.80 8.89 4.37
CA GLY A 81 -25.07 8.06 3.39
C GLY A 81 -23.81 7.43 4.00
N ASP A 82 -22.81 7.14 3.15
CA ASP A 82 -21.56 6.49 3.55
C ASP A 82 -20.57 7.47 4.22
N VAL A 83 -20.92 7.96 5.42
CA VAL A 83 -20.11 8.93 6.19
C VAL A 83 -18.87 8.24 6.80
N PRO A 84 -17.63 8.72 6.54
CA PRO A 84 -16.40 8.20 7.16
C PRO A 84 -16.42 8.26 8.69
N GLU A 85 -15.75 7.31 9.35
CA GLU A 85 -15.60 7.33 10.81
C GLU A 85 -14.84 8.59 11.26
N GLY A 86 -15.38 9.32 12.23
CA GLY A 86 -14.84 10.60 12.70
C GLY A 86 -15.31 11.84 11.92
N ALA A 87 -16.00 11.67 10.78
CA ALA A 87 -16.58 12.79 10.01
C ALA A 87 -17.87 13.33 10.65
N ALA A 88 -18.02 14.66 10.65
CA ALA A 88 -19.16 15.31 11.27
C ALA A 88 -19.60 16.60 10.57
N ILE A 89 -20.86 17.00 10.80
CA ILE A 89 -21.36 18.33 10.51
C ILE A 89 -21.58 19.08 11.82
N LYS A 90 -20.96 20.25 11.93
CA LYS A 90 -21.02 21.13 13.10
C LYS A 90 -21.79 22.39 12.75
N TYR A 91 -22.65 22.83 13.66
CA TYR A 91 -23.49 23.99 13.42
C TYR A 91 -23.79 24.75 14.70
N GLN A 92 -23.83 26.07 14.57
CA GLN A 92 -24.02 27.00 15.67
C GLN A 92 -25.12 27.99 15.31
N VAL A 93 -26.01 28.29 16.24
CA VAL A 93 -27.11 29.25 16.02
C VAL A 93 -26.98 30.46 16.94
N HIS A 94 -27.33 31.63 16.41
CA HIS A 94 -27.53 32.85 17.19
C HIS A 94 -29.00 32.98 17.57
N VAL A 95 -29.31 32.92 18.86
CA VAL A 95 -30.69 33.00 19.38
C VAL A 95 -30.95 34.35 20.02
N GLN A 96 -32.16 34.88 19.80
CA GLN A 96 -32.63 36.12 20.39
C GLN A 96 -32.40 36.17 21.91
N ASN A 97 -31.76 37.25 22.37
CA ASN A 97 -31.41 37.55 23.76
C ASN A 97 -30.37 36.60 24.40
N GLU A 98 -29.97 35.52 23.74
CA GLU A 98 -28.96 34.57 24.23
C GLU A 98 -27.61 34.76 23.53
N GLY A 99 -27.61 35.23 22.27
CA GLY A 99 -26.40 35.35 21.47
C GLY A 99 -26.08 34.05 20.71
N TRP A 100 -24.80 33.89 20.35
CA TRP A 100 -24.29 32.64 19.77
C TRP A 100 -24.28 31.54 20.83
N MET A 101 -24.99 30.44 20.57
CA MET A 101 -25.04 29.27 21.45
C MET A 101 -23.82 28.37 21.22
N THR A 102 -23.59 27.37 22.08
CA THR A 102 -22.55 26.35 21.84
C THR A 102 -22.80 25.64 20.49
N PRO A 103 -21.76 25.38 19.68
CA PRO A 103 -21.89 24.57 18.48
C PRO A 103 -22.33 23.14 18.81
N GLU A 104 -23.22 22.60 17.98
CA GLU A 104 -23.74 21.23 18.08
C GLU A 104 -23.29 20.40 16.89
N VAL A 105 -23.25 19.08 17.06
CA VAL A 105 -22.68 18.14 16.08
C VAL A 105 -23.69 17.02 15.77
N ASN A 106 -23.74 16.58 14.51
CA ASN A 106 -24.43 15.36 14.05
C ASN A 106 -25.77 15.05 14.75
N GLY A 107 -26.81 15.77 14.39
CA GLY A 107 -28.17 15.48 14.82
C GLY A 107 -28.50 15.88 16.26
N ALA A 108 -27.61 16.59 16.97
CA ALA A 108 -27.93 17.27 18.22
C ALA A 108 -28.85 18.50 18.01
N PHE A 109 -29.42 19.09 19.07
CA PHE A 109 -30.36 20.23 18.92
C PHE A 109 -29.65 21.55 19.16
N ALA A 110 -29.55 22.39 18.13
CA ALA A 110 -29.03 23.76 18.25
C ALA A 110 -30.19 24.77 18.34
N GLY A 111 -30.38 25.40 19.50
CA GLY A 111 -31.38 26.45 19.70
C GLY A 111 -32.05 26.39 21.07
N THR A 112 -33.27 26.92 21.14
CA THR A 112 -34.09 26.88 22.36
C THR A 112 -35.43 26.20 22.10
N HIS A 113 -35.91 25.42 23.08
CA HIS A 113 -37.18 24.71 22.95
C HIS A 113 -38.24 25.41 23.81
N GLY A 114 -39.29 25.94 23.19
CA GLY A 114 -40.47 26.47 23.91
C GLY A 114 -40.24 27.76 24.68
N LYS A 115 -39.06 28.38 24.56
CA LYS A 115 -38.72 29.66 25.20
C LYS A 115 -39.24 30.88 24.44
N SER A 116 -39.87 30.67 23.29
CA SER A 116 -40.35 31.73 22.41
C SER A 116 -39.28 32.67 21.87
N GLN A 117 -38.03 32.20 21.77
CA GLN A 117 -36.91 32.93 21.18
C GLN A 117 -36.67 32.46 19.75
N ARG A 118 -36.39 33.39 18.84
CA ARG A 118 -36.11 33.10 17.41
C ARG A 118 -34.62 32.82 17.19
N VAL A 119 -34.32 31.99 16.20
CA VAL A 119 -32.98 31.94 15.57
C VAL A 119 -32.85 33.15 14.62
N GLU A 120 -31.75 33.88 14.73
CA GLU A 120 -31.45 35.07 13.93
C GLU A 120 -30.33 34.83 12.89
N SER A 121 -29.34 33.98 13.23
CA SER A 121 -28.23 33.56 12.36
C SER A 121 -27.83 32.11 12.60
N ILE A 122 -27.17 31.49 11.63
CA ILE A 122 -26.56 30.15 11.71
C ILE A 122 -25.19 30.10 11.01
N ARG A 123 -24.29 29.27 11.52
CA ARG A 123 -23.04 28.84 10.87
C ARG A 123 -23.02 27.32 10.78
N ILE A 124 -22.56 26.77 9.66
CA ILE A 124 -22.47 25.32 9.42
C ILE A 124 -21.11 24.99 8.79
N SER A 125 -20.37 24.05 9.37
CA SER A 125 -19.07 23.56 8.89
C SER A 125 -19.01 22.03 8.91
N LEU A 126 -18.01 21.48 8.22
CA LEU A 126 -17.72 20.04 8.20
C LEU A 126 -16.43 19.77 8.97
N GLU A 127 -16.39 18.66 9.69
CA GLU A 127 -15.22 18.13 10.37
C GLU A 127 -14.88 16.76 9.76
N ASN A 128 -13.59 16.50 9.51
CA ASN A 128 -13.06 15.24 8.98
C ASN A 128 -13.78 14.68 7.73
N LEU A 129 -14.36 15.55 6.89
CA LEU A 129 -15.00 15.17 5.63
C LEU A 129 -14.30 15.84 4.43
N PRO A 130 -13.04 15.50 4.13
CA PRO A 130 -12.31 16.09 3.02
C PRO A 130 -12.97 15.75 1.68
N GLY A 131 -12.86 16.68 0.72
CA GLY A 131 -13.48 16.53 -0.61
C GLY A 131 -14.97 16.91 -0.65
N TYR A 132 -15.53 17.49 0.41
CA TYR A 132 -16.88 18.03 0.44
C TYR A 132 -16.91 19.45 1.00
N ASP A 133 -17.74 20.31 0.41
CA ASP A 133 -18.16 21.59 0.99
C ASP A 133 -19.61 21.49 1.47
N VAL A 134 -19.93 22.19 2.56
CA VAL A 134 -21.31 22.45 2.96
C VAL A 134 -21.74 23.83 2.48
N TYR A 135 -22.82 23.88 1.71
CA TYR A 135 -23.45 25.11 1.23
C TYR A 135 -24.81 25.30 1.89
N TYR A 136 -25.09 26.52 2.35
CA TYR A 136 -26.37 26.85 2.98
C TYR A 136 -26.84 28.26 2.62
N ARG A 137 -28.16 28.43 2.56
CA ARG A 137 -28.82 29.71 2.29
C ARG A 137 -30.17 29.76 2.99
N GLY A 138 -30.73 30.95 3.12
CA GLY A 138 -31.97 31.10 3.87
C GLY A 138 -32.74 32.36 3.54
N HIS A 139 -33.96 32.43 4.10
CA HIS A 139 -34.83 33.61 4.01
C HIS A 139 -34.89 34.27 5.37
N VAL A 140 -34.52 35.55 5.44
CA VAL A 140 -34.56 36.34 6.67
C VAL A 140 -35.72 37.31 6.62
N GLN A 141 -36.48 37.42 7.71
CA GLN A 141 -37.61 38.32 7.84
C GLN A 141 -37.25 39.75 7.38
N ASN A 142 -38.06 40.33 6.50
CA ASN A 142 -37.92 41.70 5.97
C ASN A 142 -36.62 41.99 5.19
N VAL A 143 -35.65 41.07 5.15
CA VAL A 143 -34.42 41.16 4.33
C VAL A 143 -34.61 40.40 3.02
N GLY A 144 -35.27 39.25 3.09
CA GLY A 144 -35.47 38.38 1.95
C GLY A 144 -34.46 37.24 1.88
N ASP A 145 -34.20 36.80 0.65
CA ASP A 145 -33.33 35.67 0.33
C ASP A 145 -31.85 36.07 0.49
N VAL A 146 -31.12 35.39 1.37
CA VAL A 146 -29.69 35.65 1.64
C VAL A 146 -28.84 34.39 1.47
N PRO A 147 -27.59 34.52 0.97
CA PRO A 147 -26.97 35.74 0.45
C PRO A 147 -27.46 36.10 -0.96
N GLN A 148 -27.36 37.38 -1.33
CA GLN A 148 -27.52 37.84 -2.71
C GLN A 148 -26.15 37.86 -3.40
N VAL A 149 -25.99 37.08 -4.47
CA VAL A 149 -24.76 37.01 -5.28
C VAL A 149 -25.12 37.41 -6.70
N ASN A 150 -24.60 38.55 -7.17
CA ASN A 150 -24.92 39.11 -8.50
C ASN A 150 -26.42 39.30 -8.78
N GLY A 151 -27.23 39.54 -7.74
CA GLY A 151 -28.68 39.68 -7.85
C GLY A 151 -29.48 38.38 -7.84
N ASP A 152 -28.79 37.23 -7.71
CA ASP A 152 -29.39 35.91 -7.54
C ASP A 152 -29.29 35.44 -6.08
N TRP A 153 -30.15 34.50 -5.70
CA TRP A 153 -30.10 33.86 -4.38
C TRP A 153 -28.96 32.84 -4.31
N GLY A 154 -27.83 33.30 -3.81
CA GLY A 154 -26.58 32.54 -3.69
C GLY A 154 -26.53 31.63 -2.48
N TRP A 155 -25.33 31.16 -2.16
CA TRP A 155 -25.05 30.25 -1.05
C TRP A 155 -23.90 30.77 -0.19
N LYS A 156 -24.04 30.64 1.13
CA LYS A 156 -22.93 30.66 2.08
C LYS A 156 -22.28 29.29 2.13
N LYS A 157 -21.01 29.22 2.53
CA LYS A 157 -20.31 27.94 2.70
C LYS A 157 -19.46 27.89 3.96
N ASN A 158 -19.15 26.68 4.44
CA ASN A 158 -18.10 26.36 5.41
C ASN A 158 -17.88 27.42 6.52
N GLY A 159 -18.80 27.49 7.48
CA GLY A 159 -18.70 28.35 8.66
C GLY A 159 -19.11 29.81 8.46
N GLU A 160 -19.34 30.28 7.22
CA GLU A 160 -19.83 31.64 6.97
C GLU A 160 -21.21 31.94 7.59
N GLU A 161 -21.35 33.07 8.26
CA GLU A 161 -22.64 33.43 8.86
C GLU A 161 -23.77 33.61 7.83
N LEU A 162 -24.89 32.94 8.08
CA LEU A 162 -26.16 33.09 7.36
C LEU A 162 -27.24 33.62 8.31
N GLY A 163 -27.64 34.88 8.13
CA GLY A 163 -28.71 35.51 8.92
C GLY A 163 -28.40 36.97 9.25
N THR A 164 -28.93 37.44 10.38
CA THR A 164 -28.65 38.77 10.93
C THR A 164 -28.45 38.72 12.44
N THR A 165 -27.21 38.82 12.92
CA THR A 165 -26.95 38.97 14.36
C THR A 165 -27.38 40.35 14.87
N GLY A 166 -28.15 40.38 15.96
CA GLY A 166 -28.49 41.61 16.70
C GLY A 166 -29.49 42.55 16.03
N SER A 167 -29.96 42.23 14.82
CA SER A 167 -30.90 43.08 14.06
C SER A 167 -32.38 42.80 14.37
N SER A 168 -32.65 41.85 15.27
CA SER A 168 -33.99 41.42 15.65
C SER A 168 -34.86 40.81 14.53
N LEU A 169 -34.24 40.25 13.50
CA LEU A 169 -34.93 39.59 12.39
C LEU A 169 -34.73 38.07 12.49
N ARG A 170 -35.80 37.29 12.29
CA ARG A 170 -35.76 35.82 12.34
C ARG A 170 -35.27 35.23 11.02
N LEU A 171 -34.55 34.11 11.11
CA LEU A 171 -34.41 33.17 10.01
C LEU A 171 -35.74 32.41 9.85
N GLU A 172 -36.38 32.54 8.68
CA GLU A 172 -37.67 31.91 8.39
C GLU A 172 -37.53 30.60 7.63
N GLU A 173 -36.46 30.44 6.85
CA GLU A 173 -36.21 29.28 5.99
C GLU A 173 -34.71 29.00 5.89
N LEU A 174 -34.34 27.72 5.87
CA LEU A 174 -32.99 27.21 5.68
C LEU A 174 -32.97 26.14 4.59
N GLN A 175 -31.98 26.21 3.71
CA GLN A 175 -31.59 25.16 2.78
C GLN A 175 -30.12 24.82 2.99
N VAL A 176 -29.78 23.54 3.07
CA VAL A 176 -28.41 23.05 3.25
C VAL A 176 -28.14 21.95 2.23
N LYS A 177 -26.96 21.93 1.61
CA LYS A 177 -26.52 20.83 0.74
C LYS A 177 -25.04 20.56 0.93
N LEU A 178 -24.65 19.31 0.69
CA LEU A 178 -23.26 18.97 0.45
C LEU A 178 -22.97 19.00 -1.03
N VAL A 179 -21.77 19.47 -1.37
CA VAL A 179 -21.23 19.43 -2.71
C VAL A 179 -19.93 18.66 -2.64
N LYS A 180 -19.87 17.50 -3.29
CA LYS A 180 -18.62 16.78 -3.51
C LYS A 180 -17.75 17.64 -4.44
N GLN A 181 -16.53 17.95 -4.00
CA GLN A 181 -15.54 18.60 -4.85
C GLN A 181 -15.10 17.60 -5.94
N PRO A 182 -14.78 18.07 -7.15
CA PRO A 182 -14.16 17.20 -8.14
C PRO A 182 -12.83 16.68 -7.57
N ASP A 183 -12.64 15.35 -7.56
CA ASP A 183 -11.43 14.67 -7.08
C ASP A 183 -10.22 15.11 -7.93
N THR A 184 -9.61 16.23 -7.56
CA THR A 184 -8.51 16.88 -8.29
C THR A 184 -7.28 17.09 -7.41
N SER A 185 -7.30 16.62 -6.16
CA SER A 185 -6.17 16.72 -5.25
C SER A 185 -4.99 15.87 -5.73
N THR A 186 -3.78 16.43 -5.67
CA THR A 186 -2.55 15.68 -5.88
C THR A 186 -2.14 15.01 -4.57
N THR A 187 -2.16 13.69 -4.51
CA THR A 187 -1.77 12.94 -3.31
C THR A 187 -0.37 12.37 -3.45
N TYR A 188 0.47 12.61 -2.44
CA TYR A 188 1.78 11.99 -2.26
C TYR A 188 1.68 10.93 -1.17
N ASP A 189 1.59 9.67 -1.57
CA ASP A 189 1.43 8.49 -0.73
C ASP A 189 2.68 7.58 -0.69
N LYS A 190 3.77 8.01 -1.36
CA LYS A 190 5.09 7.38 -1.30
C LYS A 190 6.15 8.36 -0.81
N ALA A 191 7.10 7.88 -0.03
CA ALA A 191 8.27 8.64 0.37
C ALA A 191 9.05 9.09 -0.88
N GLY A 192 9.64 10.28 -0.86
CA GLY A 192 10.40 10.80 -2.00
C GLY A 192 10.39 12.32 -2.12
N THR A 193 11.12 12.81 -3.13
CA THR A 193 11.18 14.25 -3.44
C THR A 193 10.33 14.58 -4.66
N TYR A 194 9.43 15.56 -4.51
CA TYR A 194 8.46 15.97 -5.51
C TYR A 194 8.61 17.45 -5.84
N GLY A 195 8.52 17.78 -7.12
CA GLY A 195 8.71 19.12 -7.66
C GLY A 195 10.11 19.36 -8.24
N PRO A 196 10.26 20.39 -9.08
CA PRO A 196 11.43 20.57 -9.92
C PRO A 196 12.64 20.98 -9.07
N LYS A 197 13.85 20.56 -9.49
CA LYS A 197 15.10 20.98 -8.83
C LYS A 197 15.37 22.49 -8.98
N THR A 198 14.85 23.11 -10.04
CA THR A 198 14.99 24.53 -10.36
C THR A 198 13.75 25.02 -11.09
N GLY A 199 13.36 26.28 -10.89
CA GLY A 199 12.07 26.79 -11.39
C GLY A 199 10.93 26.46 -10.42
N VAL A 200 9.70 26.87 -10.72
CA VAL A 200 8.52 26.60 -9.87
C VAL A 200 7.45 25.93 -10.73
N ASP A 201 6.96 24.77 -10.28
CA ASP A 201 5.81 24.11 -10.90
C ASP A 201 4.52 24.51 -10.17
N VAL A 202 3.45 24.74 -10.94
CA VAL A 202 2.15 25.12 -10.39
C VAL A 202 1.25 23.89 -10.29
N ILE A 203 0.70 23.65 -9.10
CA ILE A 203 -0.36 22.67 -8.86
C ILE A 203 -1.66 23.44 -8.67
N GLU A 204 -2.59 23.29 -9.61
CA GLU A 204 -3.84 24.05 -9.64
C GLU A 204 -4.87 23.65 -8.56
N ASN A 205 -4.64 22.53 -7.87
CA ASN A 205 -5.59 21.93 -6.94
C ASN A 205 -4.96 21.71 -5.55
N ASP A 206 -5.74 21.12 -4.64
CA ASP A 206 -5.26 20.74 -3.31
C ASP A 206 -4.14 19.68 -3.39
N VAL A 207 -3.27 19.65 -2.39
CA VAL A 207 -2.21 18.66 -2.22
C VAL A 207 -2.41 17.93 -0.90
N VAL A 208 -2.24 16.61 -0.89
CA VAL A 208 -2.30 15.79 0.32
C VAL A 208 -1.02 14.97 0.44
N ILE A 209 -0.34 15.06 1.57
CA ILE A 209 0.78 14.18 1.93
C ILE A 209 0.21 13.14 2.91
N ASN A 210 0.27 11.86 2.55
CA ASN A 210 -0.34 10.78 3.35
C ASN A 210 0.64 9.64 3.66
N THR A 211 1.92 9.95 3.71
CA THR A 211 2.99 9.01 4.06
C THR A 211 4.20 9.78 4.63
N PRO A 212 5.00 9.18 5.51
CA PRO A 212 6.25 9.78 5.97
C PRO A 212 7.30 9.97 4.86
N ASP A 213 8.33 10.77 5.16
CA ASP A 213 9.54 10.96 4.36
C ASP A 213 9.29 11.59 2.96
N VAL A 214 8.33 12.50 2.91
CA VAL A 214 8.00 13.29 1.71
C VAL A 214 8.71 14.64 1.76
N ILE A 215 9.39 14.96 0.65
CA ILE A 215 10.01 16.26 0.42
C ILE A 215 9.29 16.93 -0.75
N LEU A 216 8.56 18.02 -0.50
CA LEU A 216 8.08 18.89 -1.57
C LEU A 216 9.12 19.97 -1.83
N GLN A 217 9.39 20.30 -3.10
CA GLN A 217 10.31 21.38 -3.45
C GLN A 217 9.85 22.21 -4.65
N ASN A 218 9.98 23.53 -4.53
CA ASN A 218 9.70 24.51 -5.58
C ASN A 218 8.32 24.33 -6.26
N LEU A 219 7.27 24.23 -5.44
CA LEU A 219 5.89 24.11 -5.92
C LEU A 219 5.07 25.35 -5.54
N HIS A 220 4.18 25.76 -6.42
CA HIS A 220 3.11 26.72 -6.14
C HIS A 220 1.76 26.00 -6.17
N ILE A 221 1.21 25.75 -4.98
CA ILE A 221 -0.07 25.08 -4.78
C ILE A 221 -1.17 26.15 -4.72
N LYS A 222 -2.11 26.10 -5.66
CA LYS A 222 -3.28 27.00 -5.72
C LYS A 222 -4.37 26.64 -4.74
N GLY A 223 -4.46 25.36 -4.36
CA GLY A 223 -5.37 24.85 -3.36
C GLY A 223 -4.79 24.81 -1.95
N ASN A 224 -5.38 23.98 -1.11
CA ASN A 224 -4.92 23.68 0.24
C ASN A 224 -3.79 22.65 0.23
N LEU A 225 -2.94 22.67 1.25
CA LEU A 225 -1.96 21.60 1.52
C LEU A 225 -2.38 20.85 2.78
N THR A 226 -2.59 19.54 2.72
CA THR A 226 -2.88 18.73 3.90
C THR A 226 -1.72 17.77 4.18
N ILE A 227 -1.17 17.86 5.38
CA ILE A 227 -0.22 16.87 5.93
C ILE A 227 -1.03 15.91 6.80
N GLY A 228 -1.31 14.73 6.28
CA GLY A 228 -2.17 13.71 6.89
C GLY A 228 -1.42 12.68 7.74
N GLU A 229 -2.19 11.80 8.39
CA GLU A 229 -1.74 10.81 9.40
C GLU A 229 -1.04 9.56 8.84
N GLY A 230 -0.51 9.60 7.60
CA GLY A 230 0.07 8.44 6.92
C GLY A 230 0.90 7.54 7.83
N GLY A 231 0.50 6.27 7.98
CA GLY A 231 0.79 5.37 9.10
C GLY A 231 2.25 5.04 9.43
N GLY A 232 3.03 6.04 9.84
CA GLY A 232 4.40 5.91 10.32
C GLY A 232 4.92 7.18 11.00
N GLU A 233 5.95 7.05 11.82
CA GLU A 233 6.71 8.17 12.38
C GLU A 233 7.83 8.56 11.37
N GLY A 234 7.68 9.62 10.58
CA GLY A 234 8.71 10.12 9.64
C GLY A 234 8.56 11.60 9.32
N ASP A 235 9.56 12.22 8.71
CA ASP A 235 9.64 13.68 8.54
C ASP A 235 8.88 14.14 7.26
N VAL A 236 8.36 15.38 7.29
CA VAL A 236 7.87 16.06 6.07
C VAL A 236 8.69 17.31 5.85
N THR A 237 9.27 17.46 4.66
CA THR A 237 10.07 18.64 4.32
C THR A 237 9.42 19.45 3.20
N LEU A 238 9.25 20.74 3.41
CA LEU A 238 8.70 21.69 2.45
C LEU A 238 9.79 22.71 2.09
N ASN A 239 10.36 22.59 0.89
CA ASN A 239 11.45 23.45 0.41
C ASN A 239 10.93 24.47 -0.61
N ASN A 240 10.88 25.75 -0.25
CA ASN A 240 10.44 26.83 -1.15
C ASN A 240 9.05 26.55 -1.76
N ILE A 241 8.05 26.34 -0.91
CA ILE A 241 6.67 26.06 -1.32
C ILE A 241 5.82 27.32 -1.18
N THR A 242 4.99 27.61 -2.17
CA THR A 242 3.93 28.63 -2.09
C THR A 242 2.58 27.94 -1.98
N VAL A 243 1.78 28.26 -0.97
CA VAL A 243 0.41 27.74 -0.80
C VAL A 243 -0.57 28.91 -0.74
N ASP A 244 -1.40 29.06 -1.77
CA ASP A 244 -2.43 30.12 -1.83
C ASP A 244 -3.60 29.80 -0.87
N GLY A 245 -3.93 28.52 -0.70
CA GLY A 245 -4.91 28.01 0.26
C GLY A 245 -4.36 27.83 1.67
N GLU A 246 -5.07 27.06 2.49
CA GLU A 246 -4.69 26.77 3.88
C GLU A 246 -3.85 25.50 3.97
N THR A 247 -2.86 25.50 4.88
CA THR A 247 -2.07 24.30 5.20
C THR A 247 -2.63 23.65 6.45
N PHE A 248 -3.19 22.44 6.33
CA PHE A 248 -3.68 21.64 7.46
C PHE A 248 -2.62 20.66 7.92
N VAL A 249 -2.30 20.70 9.21
CA VAL A 249 -1.40 19.75 9.87
C VAL A 249 -2.23 18.82 10.73
N ARG A 250 -2.38 17.58 10.26
CA ARG A 250 -3.11 16.47 10.90
C ARG A 250 -2.22 15.27 11.21
N GLY A 251 -1.04 15.20 10.61
CA GLY A 251 0.02 14.23 10.90
C GLY A 251 1.38 14.90 11.11
N GLY A 252 2.42 14.08 11.28
CA GLY A 252 3.80 14.52 11.56
C GLY A 252 4.48 13.66 12.64
N GLY A 253 3.70 13.13 13.58
CA GLY A 253 4.23 12.27 14.64
C GLY A 253 5.27 12.97 15.52
N LYS A 254 6.10 12.16 16.21
CA LYS A 254 7.30 12.64 16.93
C LYS A 254 8.34 13.34 16.00
N ASN A 255 8.18 13.17 14.70
CA ASN A 255 9.09 13.64 13.67
C ASN A 255 8.62 15.00 13.12
N SER A 256 9.55 15.79 12.58
CA SER A 256 9.36 17.24 12.41
C SER A 256 8.81 17.58 11.03
N ILE A 257 7.96 18.61 10.96
CA ILE A 257 7.61 19.30 9.72
C ILE A 257 8.65 20.40 9.51
N HIS A 258 9.53 20.18 8.55
CA HIS A 258 10.59 21.12 8.18
C HIS A 258 10.11 22.06 7.08
N ILE A 259 9.94 23.34 7.38
CA ILE A 259 9.59 24.39 6.42
C ILE A 259 10.85 25.18 6.11
N ASN A 260 11.37 25.07 4.89
CA ASN A 260 12.60 25.72 4.44
C ASN A 260 12.26 26.75 3.35
N GLY A 261 11.90 27.96 3.76
CA GLY A 261 11.41 29.03 2.90
C GLY A 261 10.05 28.78 2.27
N GLY A 262 9.57 29.75 1.50
CA GLY A 262 8.25 29.72 0.87
C GLY A 262 7.28 30.76 1.43
N GLU A 263 6.05 30.71 0.93
CA GLU A 263 4.95 31.61 1.29
C GLU A 263 3.71 30.77 1.63
N TYR A 264 3.15 31.00 2.82
CA TYR A 264 2.01 30.24 3.32
C TYR A 264 0.94 31.22 3.78
N ASN A 265 -0.30 31.03 3.32
CA ASN A 265 -1.41 31.86 3.75
C ASN A 265 -1.69 31.69 5.26
N LYS A 266 -1.90 30.44 5.69
CA LYS A 266 -2.15 30.08 7.10
C LYS A 266 -1.85 28.60 7.32
N ILE A 267 -1.25 28.27 8.47
CA ILE A 267 -1.01 26.89 8.91
C ILE A 267 -1.93 26.60 10.09
N THR A 268 -2.80 25.60 9.95
CA THR A 268 -3.72 25.18 11.01
C THR A 268 -3.37 23.79 11.51
N ILE A 269 -3.00 23.71 12.78
CA ILE A 269 -2.75 22.46 13.49
C ILE A 269 -4.07 21.95 14.06
N GLN A 270 -4.41 20.70 13.77
CA GLN A 270 -5.58 20.02 14.31
C GLN A 270 -5.14 18.79 15.14
N GLN A 271 -6.10 18.07 15.71
CA GLN A 271 -5.80 16.83 16.42
C GLN A 271 -5.03 15.86 15.54
N THR A 272 -4.01 15.22 16.11
CA THR A 272 -3.23 14.19 15.45
C THR A 272 -3.40 12.87 16.18
N SER A 273 -3.37 11.76 15.45
CA SER A 273 -3.35 10.42 16.07
C SER A 273 -2.14 10.17 16.99
N SER A 274 -1.06 10.95 16.83
CA SER A 274 0.15 10.86 17.65
C SER A 274 0.11 11.67 18.95
N GLY A 275 -0.77 12.67 19.05
CA GLY A 275 -0.80 13.62 20.17
C GLY A 275 0.40 14.56 20.25
N GLN A 276 1.26 14.62 19.21
CA GLN A 276 2.43 15.48 19.15
C GLN A 276 2.68 16.02 17.74
N VAL A 277 3.06 17.30 17.65
CA VAL A 277 3.44 17.97 16.40
C VAL A 277 4.69 18.81 16.62
N ARG A 278 5.68 18.72 15.74
CA ARG A 278 6.83 19.65 15.72
C ARG A 278 6.93 20.37 14.38
N ILE A 279 7.00 21.71 14.41
CA ILE A 279 7.22 22.56 13.24
C ILE A 279 8.57 23.26 13.39
N VAL A 280 9.44 23.07 12.39
CA VAL A 280 10.76 23.71 12.30
C VAL A 280 10.77 24.58 11.04
N ALA A 281 10.70 25.89 11.22
CA ALA A 281 10.68 26.88 10.14
C ALA A 281 12.04 27.59 10.00
N THR A 282 12.70 27.38 8.86
CA THR A 282 13.94 28.03 8.46
C THR A 282 13.69 28.89 7.23
N ASP A 283 14.17 30.13 7.20
CA ASP A 283 14.07 31.05 6.06
C ASP A 283 12.64 31.32 5.51
N ALA A 284 11.59 30.99 6.29
CA ALA A 284 10.20 31.31 5.97
C ALA A 284 9.78 32.58 6.73
N ALA A 285 9.24 33.57 6.01
CA ALA A 285 8.80 34.84 6.57
C ALA A 285 7.27 34.92 6.61
N GLY A 286 6.72 35.63 7.59
CA GLY A 286 5.28 35.92 7.64
C GLY A 286 4.39 34.74 8.03
N LEU A 287 4.94 33.68 8.65
CA LEU A 287 4.16 32.49 8.99
C LEU A 287 3.09 32.78 10.04
N GLU A 288 1.83 32.46 9.70
CA GLU A 288 0.71 32.42 10.62
C GLU A 288 0.37 30.98 10.98
N VAL A 289 0.36 30.68 12.29
CA VAL A 289 0.04 29.36 12.84
C VAL A 289 -1.18 29.47 13.75
N VAL A 290 -2.18 28.60 13.54
CA VAL A 290 -3.37 28.48 14.36
C VAL A 290 -3.45 27.07 14.94
N VAL A 291 -3.48 26.97 16.26
CA VAL A 291 -3.79 25.73 16.97
C VAL A 291 -5.30 25.66 17.14
N SER A 292 -5.95 24.91 16.26
CA SER A 292 -7.42 24.77 16.19
C SER A 292 -7.99 24.22 17.49
N GLU A 293 -9.22 24.59 17.84
CA GLU A 293 -9.97 24.03 18.98
C GLU A 293 -9.99 22.48 19.03
N ASP A 294 -9.85 21.83 17.87
CA ASP A 294 -9.80 20.38 17.73
C ASP A 294 -8.50 19.76 18.29
N ALA A 295 -7.41 20.52 18.38
CA ALA A 295 -6.09 20.06 18.80
C ALA A 295 -5.97 19.84 20.33
N LYS A 296 -7.07 19.49 20.99
CA LYS A 296 -7.13 19.33 22.45
C LYS A 296 -6.09 18.30 22.94
N GLY A 297 -5.26 18.70 23.90
CA GLY A 297 -4.29 17.80 24.53
C GLY A 297 -3.03 17.53 23.71
N GLU A 298 -2.85 18.17 22.55
CA GLU A 298 -1.65 18.01 21.72
C GLU A 298 -0.40 18.64 22.36
N ASP A 299 0.74 17.96 22.20
CA ASP A 299 2.07 18.47 22.53
C ASP A 299 2.71 19.09 21.26
N ILE A 300 2.75 20.42 21.19
CA ILE A 300 3.20 21.18 20.03
C ILE A 300 4.58 21.79 20.30
N ILE A 301 5.50 21.64 19.35
CA ILE A 301 6.85 22.20 19.39
C ILE A 301 7.04 23.16 18.21
N LEU A 302 7.40 24.41 18.49
CA LEU A 302 7.67 25.43 17.47
C LEU A 302 9.14 25.84 17.50
N GLU A 303 9.78 25.86 16.34
CA GLU A 303 11.15 26.35 16.15
C GLU A 303 11.20 27.24 14.91
N GLY A 304 11.68 28.47 15.04
CA GLY A 304 11.84 29.41 13.90
C GLY A 304 11.19 30.78 14.10
N ALA A 305 10.94 31.48 12.98
CA ALA A 305 10.31 32.81 12.99
C ALA A 305 8.83 32.75 12.58
N PHE A 306 7.96 33.30 13.43
CA PHE A 306 6.52 33.32 13.23
C PHE A 306 5.98 34.75 13.35
N GLU A 307 5.06 35.12 12.45
CA GLU A 307 4.39 36.41 12.47
C GLU A 307 3.22 36.40 13.47
N ASN A 308 2.38 35.37 13.40
CA ASN A 308 1.26 35.18 14.31
C ASN A 308 1.17 33.72 14.79
N VAL A 309 0.99 33.50 16.09
CA VAL A 309 0.69 32.20 16.68
C VAL A 309 -0.58 32.31 17.52
N GLN A 310 -1.69 31.77 17.01
CA GLN A 310 -2.98 31.74 17.70
C GLN A 310 -3.24 30.36 18.32
N ILE A 311 -3.73 30.36 19.56
CA ILE A 311 -3.93 29.15 20.36
C ILE A 311 -5.38 29.14 20.84
N ASP A 312 -6.20 28.26 20.28
CA ASP A 312 -7.63 28.14 20.63
C ASP A 312 -7.98 26.80 21.30
N ALA A 313 -7.05 25.84 21.31
CA ALA A 313 -7.26 24.49 21.85
C ALA A 313 -7.09 24.41 23.38
N PRO A 314 -7.98 23.73 24.11
CA PRO A 314 -7.81 23.49 25.54
C PRO A 314 -6.77 22.41 25.83
N ASP A 315 -6.19 22.46 27.03
CA ASP A 315 -5.28 21.44 27.57
C ASP A 315 -4.04 21.13 26.70
N VAL A 316 -3.62 22.03 25.80
CA VAL A 316 -2.44 21.81 24.94
C VAL A 316 -1.14 22.16 25.65
N LYS A 317 -0.03 21.54 25.24
CA LYS A 317 1.30 21.98 25.65
C LYS A 317 2.03 22.54 24.45
N ILE A 318 2.32 23.83 24.48
CA ILE A 318 3.11 24.50 23.45
C ILE A 318 4.49 24.73 24.00
N SER A 319 5.51 24.28 23.29
CA SER A 319 6.90 24.55 23.63
C SER A 319 7.61 25.19 22.45
N THR A 320 8.57 26.06 22.74
CA THR A 320 9.48 26.58 21.71
C THR A 320 10.86 25.96 21.87
N GLN A 321 11.62 25.88 20.78
CA GLN A 321 12.99 25.37 20.77
C GLN A 321 13.90 26.25 19.92
N GLY A 322 15.21 26.16 20.14
CA GLY A 322 16.19 26.86 19.31
C GLY A 322 16.03 28.38 19.32
N GLU A 323 16.44 29.03 18.24
CA GLU A 323 16.26 30.47 18.06
C GLU A 323 14.87 30.77 17.50
N THR A 324 13.89 30.92 18.40
CA THR A 324 12.50 31.18 18.04
C THR A 324 12.11 32.64 18.24
N THR A 325 11.47 33.24 17.25
CA THR A 325 10.89 34.58 17.36
C THR A 325 9.43 34.56 16.97
N ILE A 326 8.57 35.14 17.79
CA ILE A 326 7.14 35.22 17.55
C ILE A 326 6.75 36.69 17.68
N LYS A 327 6.21 37.28 16.62
CA LYS A 327 5.83 38.70 16.67
C LYS A 327 4.56 38.86 17.51
N ASP A 328 3.46 38.24 17.11
CA ASP A 328 2.21 38.29 17.83
C ASP A 328 1.80 36.86 18.24
N MET A 329 1.50 36.65 19.52
CA MET A 329 0.94 35.40 20.04
C MET A 329 -0.42 35.70 20.66
N VAL A 330 -1.45 34.92 20.32
CA VAL A 330 -2.80 35.10 20.83
C VAL A 330 -3.24 33.81 21.51
N VAL A 331 -3.48 33.89 22.82
CA VAL A 331 -4.08 32.80 23.59
C VAL A 331 -5.58 33.08 23.65
N GLY A 332 -6.35 32.41 22.81
CA GLY A 332 -7.80 32.53 22.75
C GLY A 332 -8.50 31.99 24.00
N GLU A 333 -9.78 32.32 24.19
CA GLU A 333 -10.58 31.89 25.35
C GLU A 333 -10.70 30.36 25.45
N GLY A 334 -10.60 29.65 24.33
CA GLY A 334 -10.63 28.19 24.26
C GLY A 334 -9.39 27.51 24.85
N ALA A 335 -8.28 28.22 25.00
CA ALA A 335 -6.99 27.65 25.42
C ALA A 335 -6.84 27.37 26.92
N LYS A 336 -7.95 27.23 27.64
CA LYS A 336 -7.94 27.02 29.09
C LYS A 336 -7.20 25.72 29.47
N GLY A 337 -6.37 25.79 30.50
CA GLY A 337 -5.62 24.64 31.01
C GLY A 337 -4.34 24.34 30.22
N SER A 338 -4.04 25.13 29.19
CA SER A 338 -2.86 24.94 28.36
C SER A 338 -1.58 25.42 29.06
N GLU A 339 -0.48 24.78 28.70
CA GLU A 339 0.87 25.11 29.14
C GLU A 339 1.68 25.68 27.98
N ILE A 340 2.36 26.82 28.18
CA ILE A 340 3.22 27.45 27.18
C ILE A 340 4.64 27.54 27.74
N THR A 341 5.58 26.77 27.21
CA THR A 341 6.97 26.74 27.63
C THR A 341 7.87 27.44 26.62
N LEU A 342 8.49 28.56 27.02
CA LEU A 342 9.37 29.35 26.18
C LEU A 342 10.84 28.99 26.43
N ASP A 343 11.55 28.49 25.40
CA ASP A 343 12.99 28.27 25.50
C ASP A 343 13.73 29.57 25.80
N LYS A 344 14.91 29.46 26.44
CA LYS A 344 15.77 30.58 26.81
C LYS A 344 16.05 31.56 25.66
N LYS A 345 16.16 31.06 24.43
CA LYS A 345 16.44 31.88 23.25
C LYS A 345 15.19 32.43 22.56
N THR A 346 14.01 32.07 23.03
CA THR A 346 12.75 32.52 22.45
C THR A 346 12.46 33.99 22.78
N VAL A 347 12.01 34.75 21.79
CA VAL A 347 11.51 36.12 21.95
C VAL A 347 10.09 36.22 21.41
N VAL A 348 9.15 36.63 22.26
CA VAL A 348 7.77 36.96 21.89
C VAL A 348 7.59 38.48 21.98
N ASN A 349 7.28 39.17 20.88
CA ASN A 349 7.17 40.64 20.90
C ASN A 349 5.87 41.10 21.59
N GLN A 350 4.74 40.50 21.25
CA GLN A 350 3.48 40.73 21.94
C GLN A 350 2.74 39.41 22.17
N ILE A 351 2.15 39.27 23.35
CA ILE A 351 1.21 38.20 23.65
C ILE A 351 -0.11 38.76 24.20
N ASP A 352 -1.24 38.31 23.66
CA ASP A 352 -2.60 38.61 24.12
C ASP A 352 -3.19 37.38 24.80
N VAL A 353 -3.48 37.47 26.10
CA VAL A 353 -3.82 36.30 26.94
C VAL A 353 -5.29 36.32 27.36
N GLY A 354 -6.13 35.57 26.64
CA GLY A 354 -7.57 35.44 26.85
C GLY A 354 -8.02 34.27 27.73
N ALA A 355 -7.15 33.28 27.99
CA ALA A 355 -7.47 32.11 28.82
C ALA A 355 -6.51 31.92 30.01
N ALA A 356 -6.96 31.16 31.01
CA ALA A 356 -6.14 30.71 32.13
C ALA A 356 -5.12 29.67 31.65
N VAL A 357 -3.86 30.10 31.56
CA VAL A 357 -2.72 29.32 31.07
C VAL A 357 -1.51 29.46 31.98
N GLU A 358 -0.66 28.44 31.98
CA GLU A 358 0.62 28.44 32.67
C GLU A 358 1.75 28.72 31.67
N MET A 359 2.51 29.81 31.88
CA MET A 359 3.66 30.14 31.04
C MET A 359 4.98 29.86 31.75
N LYS A 360 5.78 28.96 31.19
CA LYS A 360 7.04 28.46 31.74
C LYS A 360 8.23 28.86 30.88
N GLY A 361 9.42 28.64 31.42
CA GLY A 361 10.69 28.76 30.71
C GLY A 361 11.38 30.10 30.84
N GLU A 362 12.55 30.20 30.21
CA GLU A 362 13.49 31.33 30.33
C GLU A 362 13.36 32.35 29.18
N GLY A 363 12.42 32.14 28.25
CA GLY A 363 12.21 33.02 27.10
C GLY A 363 11.78 34.44 27.47
N THR A 364 11.95 35.37 26.53
CA THR A 364 11.63 36.79 26.73
C THR A 364 10.28 37.13 26.11
N ILE A 365 9.39 37.72 26.91
CA ILE A 365 8.15 38.34 26.42
C ILE A 365 8.33 39.87 26.52
N GLU A 366 8.32 40.58 25.39
CA GLU A 366 8.48 42.05 25.38
C GLU A 366 7.23 42.74 25.93
N LYS A 367 6.03 42.33 25.48
CA LYS A 367 4.77 42.87 25.97
C LYS A 367 3.71 41.78 26.15
N ALA A 368 3.05 41.76 27.30
CA ALA A 368 1.91 40.89 27.57
C ALA A 368 0.65 41.72 27.86
N ASN A 369 -0.44 41.51 27.11
CA ASN A 369 -1.76 42.01 27.42
C ASN A 369 -2.59 40.88 28.05
N VAL A 370 -2.88 40.98 29.34
CA VAL A 370 -3.55 39.93 30.12
C VAL A 370 -5.02 40.27 30.31
N ASN A 371 -5.90 39.45 29.72
CA ASN A 371 -7.35 39.61 29.71
C ASN A 371 -8.09 38.49 30.48
N SER A 372 -7.36 37.55 31.11
CA SER A 372 -7.93 36.39 31.80
C SER A 372 -7.43 36.25 33.24
N ASP A 373 -8.26 35.67 34.10
CA ASP A 373 -7.90 35.32 35.47
C ASP A 373 -6.99 34.07 35.50
N ASN A 374 -6.10 33.98 36.49
CA ASN A 374 -5.25 32.81 36.77
C ASN A 374 -4.18 32.51 35.70
N VAL A 375 -3.65 33.54 35.05
CA VAL A 375 -2.44 33.41 34.22
C VAL A 375 -1.21 33.36 35.13
N THR A 376 -0.25 32.49 34.84
CA THR A 376 1.02 32.43 35.57
C THR A 376 2.22 32.56 34.64
N PHE A 377 3.29 33.17 35.13
CA PHE A 377 4.55 33.33 34.41
C PHE A 377 5.72 32.82 35.27
N GLU A 378 6.61 31.99 34.73
CA GLU A 378 7.88 31.70 35.39
C GLU A 378 8.87 32.88 35.23
N GLN A 379 8.93 33.45 34.03
CA GLN A 379 9.73 34.62 33.69
C GLN A 379 8.80 35.81 33.42
N LYS A 380 9.02 36.92 34.15
CA LYS A 380 8.16 38.10 34.05
C LYS A 380 8.30 38.79 32.66
N PRO A 381 7.18 39.17 32.00
CA PRO A 381 7.22 40.02 30.81
C PRO A 381 7.88 41.39 31.07
N LYS A 382 8.49 42.00 30.04
CA LYS A 382 9.12 43.33 30.17
C LYS A 382 8.08 44.43 30.34
N GLU A 383 7.02 44.40 29.54
CA GLU A 383 5.83 45.24 29.68
C GLU A 383 4.60 44.35 29.91
N GLU A 384 3.73 44.76 30.83
CA GLU A 384 2.54 44.02 31.21
C GLU A 384 1.36 44.98 31.33
N VAL A 385 0.29 44.69 30.60
CA VAL A 385 -0.96 45.46 30.58
C VAL A 385 -2.09 44.53 31.03
N ILE A 386 -2.74 44.84 32.15
CA ILE A 386 -3.80 44.00 32.72
C ILE A 386 -5.14 44.68 32.45
N ALA A 387 -6.09 43.95 31.88
CA ALA A 387 -7.42 44.47 31.60
C ALA A 387 -8.21 44.74 32.90
N PRO A 388 -9.05 45.81 32.96
CA PRO A 388 -9.81 46.17 34.15
C PRO A 388 -10.72 45.08 34.73
N GLU A 389 -11.17 44.14 33.89
CA GLU A 389 -12.06 43.03 34.21
C GLU A 389 -11.38 41.85 34.91
N VAL A 390 -10.03 41.79 34.90
CA VAL A 390 -9.25 40.72 35.55
C VAL A 390 -9.33 40.88 37.07
N LYS A 391 -9.85 39.87 37.77
CA LYS A 391 -10.03 39.82 39.22
C LYS A 391 -8.85 39.16 39.94
N VAL A 392 -8.22 38.18 39.29
CA VAL A 392 -7.04 37.48 39.80
C VAL A 392 -5.86 37.85 38.91
N PRO A 393 -5.01 38.80 39.33
CA PRO A 393 -3.90 39.26 38.51
C PRO A 393 -2.89 38.13 38.28
N PRO A 394 -2.12 38.20 37.18
CA PRO A 394 -1.09 37.21 36.88
C PRO A 394 -0.04 37.09 38.00
N VAL A 395 0.40 35.86 38.26
CA VAL A 395 1.38 35.56 39.31
C VAL A 395 2.69 35.10 38.68
N VAL A 396 3.80 35.68 39.14
CA VAL A 396 5.14 35.21 38.75
C VAL A 396 5.62 34.13 39.73
N THR A 397 5.80 32.89 39.25
CA THR A 397 6.21 31.73 40.05
C THR A 397 7.56 31.19 39.57
N PRO A 398 8.69 31.56 40.20
CA PRO A 398 10.01 31.07 39.79
C PRO A 398 10.12 29.55 39.95
N PRO A 399 10.91 28.86 39.10
CA PRO A 399 11.09 27.41 39.20
C PRO A 399 11.68 27.04 40.56
N THR A 400 11.07 26.07 41.23
CA THR A 400 11.54 25.58 42.53
C THR A 400 12.80 24.73 42.33
N PRO A 401 13.92 24.94 43.06
CA PRO A 401 15.12 24.14 42.89
C PRO A 401 14.85 22.65 43.20
N PRO A 402 15.41 21.70 42.41
CA PRO A 402 15.12 20.28 42.60
C PRO A 402 15.69 19.80 43.94
N LYS A 403 14.82 19.25 44.79
CA LYS A 403 15.18 18.53 46.01
C LYS A 403 15.48 17.06 45.66
N PRO A 404 16.46 16.39 46.31
CA PRO A 404 16.77 14.99 46.02
C PRO A 404 15.57 14.10 46.35
N ASP A 405 15.21 13.25 45.40
CA ASP A 405 13.93 12.51 45.31
C ASP A 405 13.69 11.53 46.47
N PRO A 406 12.43 11.41 46.92
CA PRO A 406 11.73 10.14 46.72
C PRO A 406 10.28 10.32 46.20
N THR A 407 10.00 9.68 45.06
CA THR A 407 8.72 9.46 44.34
C THR A 407 7.75 8.55 45.14
N PRO A 408 6.40 8.45 44.90
CA PRO A 408 5.52 8.90 43.79
C PRO A 408 4.20 9.62 44.27
N SER A 409 3.18 10.08 43.51
CA SER A 409 2.69 9.97 42.10
C SER A 409 1.50 10.95 41.88
N GLU A 410 1.34 11.49 40.67
CA GLU A 410 0.04 11.92 40.07
C GLU A 410 -0.28 10.99 38.88
N PRO A 411 -1.55 10.85 38.44
CA PRO A 411 -1.96 9.79 37.51
C PRO A 411 -1.46 10.08 36.09
N SER A 412 -0.48 9.29 35.66
CA SER A 412 0.02 9.22 34.29
C SER A 412 -0.99 8.52 33.38
N GLY A 413 -1.10 8.96 32.13
CA GLY A 413 -1.66 8.13 31.05
C GLY A 413 -0.94 6.77 30.94
N PRO A 414 -1.46 5.82 30.14
CA PRO A 414 -0.83 4.51 30.01
C PRO A 414 0.63 4.71 29.59
N SER A 415 1.52 4.21 30.42
CA SER A 415 2.95 4.29 30.20
C SER A 415 3.33 3.57 28.90
N ALA A 416 4.55 3.82 28.39
CA ALA A 416 5.08 3.05 27.27
C ALA A 416 5.09 1.52 27.52
N GLU A 417 5.08 1.09 28.79
CA GLU A 417 4.88 -0.31 29.15
C GLU A 417 3.42 -0.73 29.01
N ASP A 418 2.47 0.10 29.44
CA ASP A 418 1.02 -0.18 29.34
C ASP A 418 0.54 -0.27 27.89
N LEU A 419 1.10 0.54 26.99
CA LEU A 419 0.84 0.45 25.54
C LEU A 419 1.35 -0.88 24.97
N LYS A 420 2.55 -1.32 25.38
CA LYS A 420 3.10 -2.62 24.96
C LYS A 420 2.37 -3.80 25.58
N VAL A 421 1.82 -3.66 26.80
CA VAL A 421 0.91 -4.64 27.39
C VAL A 421 -0.40 -4.71 26.58
N ALA A 422 -0.89 -3.57 26.08
CA ALA A 422 -2.03 -3.52 25.18
C ALA A 422 -1.76 -4.23 23.85
N GLU A 423 -0.54 -4.17 23.29
CA GLU A 423 -0.15 -4.95 22.10
C GLU A 423 -0.33 -6.47 22.33
N PHE A 424 0.12 -7.00 23.48
CA PHE A 424 -0.09 -8.40 23.83
C PHE A 424 -1.57 -8.77 24.00
N ASN A 425 -2.40 -7.85 24.52
CA ASN A 425 -3.86 -8.04 24.64
C ASN A 425 -4.58 -7.99 23.28
N ASN A 426 -4.01 -7.26 22.32
CA ASN A 426 -4.53 -7.08 20.97
C ASN A 426 -4.09 -8.21 20.03
N ALA A 427 -3.00 -8.91 20.34
CA ALA A 427 -2.59 -10.10 19.60
C ALA A 427 -3.62 -11.23 19.74
N LYS A 428 -4.29 -11.59 18.63
CA LYS A 428 -5.39 -12.58 18.60
C LYS A 428 -4.99 -13.96 18.06
N ASN A 429 -3.76 -14.12 17.60
CA ASN A 429 -3.30 -15.37 16.98
C ASN A 429 -1.86 -15.68 17.36
N ASN A 430 -1.42 -16.90 17.03
CA ASN A 430 -0.13 -17.40 17.44
C ASN A 430 1.05 -16.60 16.88
N ILE A 431 0.95 -16.12 15.64
CA ILE A 431 2.03 -15.36 14.98
C ILE A 431 2.23 -14.01 15.66
N ALA A 432 1.14 -13.26 15.88
CA ALA A 432 1.23 -11.95 16.48
C ALA A 432 1.87 -12.01 17.87
N VAL A 433 1.54 -13.02 18.68
CA VAL A 433 2.17 -13.22 20.00
C VAL A 433 3.64 -13.64 19.85
N LEU A 434 3.96 -14.53 18.91
CA LEU A 434 5.32 -15.01 18.67
C LEU A 434 6.25 -13.88 18.19
N GLU A 435 5.77 -13.00 17.30
CA GLU A 435 6.47 -11.80 16.86
C GLU A 435 6.74 -10.83 18.02
N LEU A 436 5.75 -10.62 18.89
CA LEU A 436 5.91 -9.80 20.10
C LEU A 436 6.95 -10.40 21.07
N LEU A 437 7.00 -11.72 21.20
CA LEU A 437 8.01 -12.43 21.99
C LEU A 437 9.41 -12.31 21.38
N TRP A 438 9.56 -12.50 20.07
CA TRP A 438 10.86 -12.38 19.39
C TRP A 438 11.38 -10.94 19.35
N LYS A 439 10.49 -9.97 19.12
CA LYS A 439 10.83 -8.53 19.20
C LYS A 439 11.25 -8.14 20.62
N ASN A 440 10.71 -8.85 21.62
CA ASN A 440 10.95 -8.67 23.05
C ASN A 440 10.93 -7.20 23.52
N ALA A 441 10.04 -6.38 22.95
CA ALA A 441 9.96 -4.93 23.23
C ALA A 441 9.58 -4.61 24.68
N LEU A 442 9.00 -5.59 25.39
CA LEU A 442 8.71 -5.58 26.83
C LEU A 442 9.90 -6.01 27.70
N ASN A 443 11.06 -6.33 27.13
CA ASN A 443 12.23 -6.85 27.86
C ASN A 443 11.86 -8.02 28.80
N LEU A 444 11.07 -8.97 28.32
CA LEU A 444 10.72 -10.19 29.03
C LEU A 444 11.97 -11.08 29.17
N ASN A 445 12.05 -11.79 30.29
CA ASN A 445 13.01 -12.85 30.48
C ASN A 445 12.52 -14.10 29.72
N LEU A 446 13.17 -14.36 28.59
CA LEU A 446 12.91 -15.49 27.70
C LEU A 446 13.91 -16.63 27.89
N THR A 447 14.59 -16.70 29.04
CA THR A 447 15.59 -17.74 29.29
C THR A 447 14.98 -19.13 29.11
N GLY A 448 15.52 -19.90 28.16
CA GLY A 448 15.04 -21.25 27.87
C GLY A 448 13.96 -21.32 26.80
N PHE A 449 13.42 -20.18 26.34
CA PHE A 449 12.55 -20.08 25.15
C PHE A 449 13.35 -20.33 23.86
N ASP A 450 14.56 -19.77 23.78
CA ASP A 450 15.54 -19.95 22.71
C ASP A 450 16.01 -21.40 22.49
N LYS A 451 15.73 -22.26 23.47
CA LYS A 451 16.07 -23.69 23.45
C LYS A 451 14.88 -24.58 23.15
N LEU A 452 13.68 -23.99 23.03
CA LEU A 452 12.49 -24.71 22.60
C LEU A 452 12.57 -24.91 21.08
N ASP A 453 12.11 -26.07 20.62
CA ASP A 453 11.75 -26.22 19.22
C ASP A 453 10.44 -25.46 18.95
N TYR A 454 10.05 -25.37 17.68
CA TYR A 454 8.83 -24.67 17.27
C TYR A 454 7.57 -25.17 18.01
N LEU A 455 7.55 -26.45 18.42
CA LEU A 455 6.48 -27.04 19.23
C LEU A 455 6.43 -26.40 20.62
N GLY A 456 7.57 -26.33 21.31
CA GLY A 456 7.67 -25.69 22.61
C GLY A 456 7.35 -24.19 22.55
N GLU A 457 7.77 -23.47 21.51
CA GLU A 457 7.41 -22.06 21.32
C GLU A 457 5.88 -21.89 21.17
N CYS A 458 5.22 -22.77 20.42
CA CYS A 458 3.76 -22.75 20.28
C CYS A 458 3.03 -23.01 21.61
N ILE A 459 3.56 -23.86 22.50
CA ILE A 459 2.99 -24.09 23.85
C ILE A 459 3.02 -22.81 24.66
N VAL A 460 4.13 -22.07 24.60
CA VAL A 460 4.28 -20.79 25.30
C VAL A 460 3.25 -19.78 24.78
N VAL A 461 3.13 -19.67 23.46
CA VAL A 461 2.17 -18.78 22.81
C VAL A 461 0.72 -19.13 23.18
N GLN A 462 0.35 -20.42 23.13
CA GLN A 462 -1.00 -20.85 23.51
C GLN A 462 -1.28 -20.55 25.00
N THR A 463 -0.29 -20.75 25.87
CA THR A 463 -0.41 -20.44 27.30
C THR A 463 -0.70 -18.95 27.54
N ILE A 464 -0.16 -18.07 26.69
CA ILE A 464 -0.42 -16.62 26.73
C ILE A 464 -1.83 -16.31 26.21
N LEU A 465 -2.22 -16.89 25.07
CA LEU A 465 -3.56 -16.67 24.47
C LEU A 465 -4.71 -17.18 25.34
N ASP A 466 -4.48 -18.24 26.11
CA ASP A 466 -5.47 -18.79 27.05
C ASP A 466 -5.70 -17.87 28.28
N LYS A 467 -4.85 -16.86 28.51
CA LYS A 467 -5.10 -15.84 29.55
C LYS A 467 -6.04 -14.77 28.98
N ASN A 468 -7.15 -14.52 29.70
CA ASN A 468 -8.10 -13.45 29.36
C ASN A 468 -7.53 -12.06 29.67
N GLY A 469 -6.60 -11.60 28.83
CA GLY A 469 -5.95 -10.31 28.92
C GLY A 469 -4.96 -10.19 30.09
N PHE A 470 -4.07 -9.21 29.97
CA PHE A 470 -3.00 -8.90 30.90
C PHE A 470 -3.14 -7.47 31.39
N GLY A 471 -3.09 -7.29 32.71
CA GLY A 471 -3.09 -5.95 33.32
C GLY A 471 -1.70 -5.34 33.48
N THR A 472 -0.62 -6.14 33.36
CA THR A 472 0.77 -5.68 33.56
C THR A 472 1.77 -6.54 32.78
N ARG A 473 2.96 -6.02 32.52
CA ARG A 473 4.11 -6.79 31.97
C ARG A 473 4.45 -8.01 32.83
N ALA A 474 4.35 -7.90 34.16
CA ALA A 474 4.64 -9.01 35.07
C ALA A 474 3.67 -10.20 34.88
N ALA A 475 2.40 -9.92 34.54
CA ALA A 475 1.44 -10.97 34.23
C ALA A 475 1.79 -11.70 32.91
N ILE A 476 2.26 -10.96 31.91
CA ILE A 476 2.78 -11.53 30.65
C ILE A 476 4.03 -12.38 30.94
N GLN A 477 4.98 -11.86 31.73
CA GLN A 477 6.17 -12.60 32.14
C GLN A 477 5.83 -13.90 32.87
N ALA A 478 4.83 -13.89 33.75
CA ALA A 478 4.38 -15.09 34.45
C ALA A 478 3.79 -16.12 33.48
N ALA A 479 2.97 -15.69 32.52
CA ALA A 479 2.41 -16.57 31.49
C ALA A 479 3.49 -17.14 30.56
N VAL A 480 4.50 -16.34 30.18
CA VAL A 480 5.66 -16.81 29.42
C VAL A 480 6.47 -17.84 30.21
N THR A 481 6.73 -17.57 31.49
CA THR A 481 7.50 -18.49 32.35
C THR A 481 6.74 -19.79 32.59
N GLU A 482 5.42 -19.70 32.80
CA GLU A 482 4.52 -20.85 32.89
C GLU A 482 4.53 -21.64 31.59
N GLY A 483 4.39 -20.97 30.44
CA GLY A 483 4.43 -21.60 29.12
C GLY A 483 5.75 -22.29 28.82
N ILE A 484 6.89 -21.66 29.17
CA ILE A 484 8.23 -22.24 28.99
C ILE A 484 8.36 -23.48 29.88
N LYS A 485 7.86 -23.41 31.12
CA LYS A 485 7.86 -24.55 32.02
C LYS A 485 6.93 -25.66 31.52
N LEU A 486 5.75 -25.36 31.01
CA LEU A 486 4.84 -26.35 30.42
C LEU A 486 5.46 -27.00 29.18
N ALA A 487 6.12 -26.22 28.32
CA ALA A 487 6.86 -26.73 27.18
C ALA A 487 8.01 -27.67 27.60
N GLN A 488 8.64 -27.41 28.75
CA GLN A 488 9.77 -28.20 29.28
C GLN A 488 9.35 -29.41 30.13
N ASP A 489 8.26 -29.32 30.91
CA ASP A 489 7.90 -30.28 31.97
C ASP A 489 6.56 -31.01 31.73
N ASP A 490 5.64 -30.47 30.92
CA ASP A 490 4.30 -31.02 30.76
C ASP A 490 4.20 -31.99 29.57
N ALA A 491 4.31 -33.28 29.88
CA ALA A 491 4.15 -34.36 28.91
C ALA A 491 2.78 -34.33 28.21
N GLN A 492 1.74 -33.78 28.83
CA GLN A 492 0.40 -33.67 28.25
C GLN A 492 0.29 -32.51 27.25
N ALA A 493 0.86 -31.34 27.55
CA ALA A 493 0.91 -30.20 26.61
C ALA A 493 1.79 -30.51 25.39
N ASN A 494 2.93 -31.16 25.61
CA ASN A 494 3.77 -31.66 24.52
C ASN A 494 3.06 -32.72 23.68
N ALA A 495 2.39 -33.69 24.31
CA ALA A 495 1.60 -34.68 23.58
C ALA A 495 0.44 -34.05 22.79
N TYR A 496 -0.16 -32.97 23.30
CA TYR A 496 -1.22 -32.22 22.65
C TYR A 496 -0.72 -31.48 21.40
N MET A 497 0.36 -30.72 21.51
CA MET A 497 0.95 -30.04 20.35
C MET A 497 1.49 -31.03 19.33
N GLN A 498 2.17 -32.09 19.78
CA GLN A 498 2.57 -33.18 18.88
C GLN A 498 1.36 -33.80 18.17
N ALA A 499 0.20 -33.92 18.82
CA ALA A 499 -1.01 -34.38 18.18
C ALA A 499 -1.49 -33.41 17.08
N LEU A 500 -1.54 -32.09 17.35
CA LEU A 500 -1.92 -31.06 16.36
C LEU A 500 -0.99 -31.06 15.15
N PHE A 501 0.33 -31.10 15.37
CA PHE A 501 1.31 -31.14 14.29
C PHE A 501 1.30 -32.46 13.52
N SER A 502 1.11 -33.60 14.21
CA SER A 502 0.92 -34.90 13.56
C SER A 502 -0.32 -34.95 12.68
N TYR A 503 -1.29 -34.07 12.91
CA TYR A 503 -2.51 -33.97 12.11
C TYR A 503 -2.47 -32.81 11.09
N THR A 504 -1.38 -32.04 11.01
CA THR A 504 -1.29 -30.96 10.01
C THR A 504 -1.39 -31.57 8.60
N PRO A 505 -2.37 -31.16 7.78
CA PRO A 505 -2.52 -31.69 6.43
C PRO A 505 -1.38 -31.23 5.54
N GLU A 506 -0.86 -32.11 4.70
CA GLU A 506 0.10 -31.74 3.66
C GLU A 506 -0.60 -30.86 2.62
N LEU A 507 0.00 -29.70 2.36
CA LEU A 507 -0.45 -28.78 1.34
C LEU A 507 0.54 -28.84 0.19
N SER A 508 0.04 -28.98 -1.04
CA SER A 508 0.86 -28.90 -2.24
C SER A 508 0.16 -28.03 -3.27
N VAL A 509 0.96 -27.34 -4.07
CA VAL A 509 0.49 -26.47 -5.13
C VAL A 509 1.05 -26.94 -6.46
N LYS A 510 0.17 -27.08 -7.43
CA LYS A 510 0.54 -27.25 -8.83
C LYS A 510 -0.40 -26.41 -9.68
N ASP A 511 0.18 -25.55 -10.50
CA ASP A 511 -0.58 -24.54 -11.25
C ASP A 511 -1.44 -23.70 -10.28
N ASN A 512 -2.72 -23.47 -10.59
CA ASN A 512 -3.64 -22.74 -9.72
C ASN A 512 -4.48 -23.67 -8.81
N ILE A 513 -3.94 -24.84 -8.45
CA ILE A 513 -4.65 -25.87 -7.68
C ILE A 513 -3.88 -26.20 -6.40
N PHE A 514 -4.53 -25.97 -5.26
CA PHE A 514 -4.10 -26.50 -3.98
C PHE A 514 -4.67 -27.91 -3.79
N THR A 515 -3.81 -28.85 -3.45
CA THR A 515 -4.21 -30.18 -2.97
C THR A 515 -3.88 -30.29 -1.49
N VAL A 516 -4.91 -30.49 -0.68
CA VAL A 516 -4.80 -30.65 0.78
C VAL A 516 -5.03 -32.11 1.12
N THR A 517 -4.00 -32.77 1.62
CA THR A 517 -4.03 -34.19 1.98
C THR A 517 -3.96 -34.31 3.50
N TYR A 518 -5.06 -34.72 4.12
CA TYR A 518 -5.12 -34.92 5.56
C TYR A 518 -4.46 -36.25 5.96
N PRO A 519 -3.78 -36.34 7.12
CA PRO A 519 -3.13 -37.57 7.54
C PRO A 519 -4.13 -38.70 7.81
N ASP A 520 -3.82 -39.92 7.38
CA ASP A 520 -4.77 -41.04 7.37
C ASP A 520 -5.22 -41.51 8.76
N LYS A 521 -4.37 -41.36 9.79
CA LYS A 521 -4.61 -41.92 11.13
C LYS A 521 -3.92 -41.14 12.26
N LEU A 522 -4.74 -40.67 13.20
CA LEU A 522 -4.30 -40.34 14.56
C LEU A 522 -4.33 -41.59 15.45
N THR A 523 -3.38 -41.69 16.38
CA THR A 523 -3.44 -42.69 17.46
C THR A 523 -4.64 -42.42 18.37
N THR A 524 -5.12 -43.43 19.11
CA THR A 524 -6.23 -43.27 20.06
C THR A 524 -5.95 -42.18 21.11
N ALA A 525 -4.69 -42.03 21.52
CA ALA A 525 -4.26 -40.96 22.42
C ALA A 525 -4.41 -39.58 21.78
N GLN A 526 -3.94 -39.41 20.53
CA GLN A 526 -4.07 -38.16 19.78
C GLN A 526 -5.54 -37.82 19.48
N GLN A 527 -6.37 -38.81 19.12
CA GLN A 527 -7.81 -38.61 18.93
C GLN A 527 -8.51 -38.13 20.20
N SER A 528 -8.11 -38.67 21.36
CA SER A 528 -8.64 -38.20 22.65
C SER A 528 -8.22 -36.77 22.94
N LEU A 529 -7.00 -36.38 22.58
CA LEU A 529 -6.46 -35.04 22.81
C LEU A 529 -7.15 -34.00 21.90
N LEU A 530 -7.35 -34.32 20.62
CA LEU A 530 -7.91 -33.40 19.62
C LEU A 530 -9.45 -33.47 19.51
N SER A 531 -10.11 -34.12 20.46
CA SER A 531 -11.54 -34.35 20.39
C SER A 531 -12.33 -33.03 20.40
N GLY A 532 -13.30 -32.92 19.49
CA GLY A 532 -14.15 -31.73 19.35
C GLY A 532 -13.54 -30.59 18.52
N LEU A 533 -12.35 -30.77 17.96
CA LEU A 533 -11.80 -29.85 16.97
C LEU A 533 -12.23 -30.22 15.54
N TYR A 534 -12.51 -29.19 14.76
CA TYR A 534 -12.81 -29.28 13.34
C TYR A 534 -11.61 -28.85 12.51
N THR A 535 -11.46 -29.48 11.35
CA THR A 535 -10.53 -29.06 10.30
C THR A 535 -11.13 -27.91 9.50
N ASP A 536 -10.30 -26.92 9.20
CA ASP A 536 -10.67 -25.85 8.27
C ASP A 536 -9.40 -25.29 7.61
N LEU A 537 -9.57 -24.36 6.70
CA LEU A 537 -8.47 -23.65 6.05
C LEU A 537 -8.69 -22.15 6.17
N VAL A 538 -7.61 -21.39 6.16
CA VAL A 538 -7.65 -19.94 6.07
C VAL A 538 -7.24 -19.54 4.67
N VAL A 539 -8.05 -18.71 4.04
CA VAL A 539 -7.77 -18.10 2.73
C VAL A 539 -7.43 -16.64 2.97
N LYS A 540 -6.29 -16.19 2.44
CA LYS A 540 -5.78 -14.83 2.60
C LYS A 540 -5.32 -14.28 1.26
N THR A 541 -5.43 -12.97 1.08
CA THR A 541 -4.73 -12.23 0.03
C THR A 541 -3.66 -11.33 0.65
N ASP A 542 -2.53 -11.16 -0.03
CA ASP A 542 -1.48 -10.20 0.36
C ASP A 542 -1.93 -8.75 0.17
N VAL A 543 -2.63 -8.46 -0.93
CA VAL A 543 -3.26 -7.18 -1.23
C VAL A 543 -4.78 -7.33 -1.17
N PRO A 544 -5.52 -6.47 -0.43
CA PRO A 544 -6.97 -6.51 -0.41
C PRO A 544 -7.59 -6.39 -1.81
N LEU A 545 -8.67 -7.13 -2.07
CA LEU A 545 -9.47 -6.93 -3.28
C LEU A 545 -10.05 -5.50 -3.27
N ALA A 546 -9.92 -4.79 -4.39
CA ALA A 546 -10.60 -3.52 -4.60
C ALA A 546 -12.08 -3.77 -4.96
N ALA A 547 -12.90 -2.73 -4.87
CA ALA A 547 -14.31 -2.82 -5.25
C ALA A 547 -14.46 -3.29 -6.73
N GLY A 548 -15.25 -4.35 -6.92
CA GLY A 548 -15.50 -4.97 -8.21
C GLY A 548 -14.45 -5.98 -8.67
N GLU A 549 -13.34 -6.14 -7.94
CA GLU A 549 -12.42 -7.24 -8.20
C GLU A 549 -12.97 -8.54 -7.61
N VAL A 550 -12.89 -9.60 -8.40
CA VAL A 550 -13.24 -10.95 -7.97
C VAL A 550 -12.24 -11.96 -8.48
N PHE A 551 -12.01 -13.00 -7.67
CA PHE A 551 -11.46 -14.26 -8.12
C PHE A 551 -12.44 -15.39 -7.82
N GLU A 552 -12.35 -16.48 -8.55
CA GLU A 552 -13.17 -17.65 -8.36
C GLU A 552 -12.40 -18.69 -7.54
N LEU A 553 -13.03 -19.18 -6.48
CA LEU A 553 -12.52 -20.25 -5.63
C LEU A 553 -13.47 -21.45 -5.74
N THR A 554 -12.95 -22.58 -6.21
CA THR A 554 -13.70 -23.83 -6.36
C THR A 554 -13.16 -24.88 -5.42
N VAL A 555 -14.00 -25.43 -4.54
CA VAL A 555 -13.66 -26.49 -3.60
C VAL A 555 -14.56 -27.69 -3.80
N ASN A 556 -14.00 -28.84 -4.16
CA ASN A 556 -14.75 -30.09 -4.38
C ASN A 556 -16.01 -29.90 -5.26
N GLY A 557 -15.91 -29.06 -6.31
CA GLY A 557 -16.99 -28.76 -7.24
C GLY A 557 -17.97 -27.66 -6.81
N MET A 558 -17.83 -27.11 -5.60
CA MET A 558 -18.54 -25.89 -5.19
C MET A 558 -17.73 -24.66 -5.55
N THR A 559 -18.31 -23.76 -6.33
CA THR A 559 -17.64 -22.55 -6.82
C THR A 559 -18.20 -21.31 -6.14
N LYS A 560 -17.31 -20.43 -5.67
CA LYS A 560 -17.65 -19.11 -5.13
C LYS A 560 -16.81 -18.02 -5.77
N GLN A 561 -17.44 -16.92 -6.17
CA GLN A 561 -16.72 -15.69 -6.45
C GLN A 561 -16.40 -14.98 -5.13
N VAL A 562 -15.10 -14.77 -4.90
CA VAL A 562 -14.56 -14.11 -3.72
C VAL A 562 -14.31 -12.64 -4.08
N SER A 563 -14.95 -11.76 -3.34
CA SER A 563 -14.87 -10.30 -3.47
C SER A 563 -14.22 -9.67 -2.25
N ASN A 564 -13.99 -8.37 -2.29
CA ASN A 564 -13.51 -7.59 -1.15
C ASN A 564 -14.41 -7.70 0.10
N LYS A 565 -15.72 -7.91 -0.08
CA LYS A 565 -16.67 -8.10 1.02
C LYS A 565 -16.51 -9.45 1.74
N ASP A 566 -15.88 -10.42 1.09
CA ASP A 566 -15.66 -11.75 1.65
C ASP A 566 -14.36 -11.84 2.46
N LEU A 567 -13.47 -10.83 2.35
CA LEU A 567 -12.14 -10.77 2.97
C LEU A 567 -11.96 -9.48 3.81
N THR A 568 -12.99 -9.05 4.56
CA THR A 568 -13.00 -7.77 5.29
C THR A 568 -11.92 -7.61 6.37
N GLY A 569 -11.20 -8.68 6.73
CA GLY A 569 -10.04 -8.66 7.63
C GLY A 569 -8.74 -9.15 6.99
N GLY A 570 -8.66 -9.19 5.65
CA GLY A 570 -7.51 -9.71 4.89
C GLY A 570 -7.41 -11.24 4.82
N GLU A 571 -8.10 -11.95 5.71
CA GLU A 571 -8.20 -13.42 5.70
C GLU A 571 -9.58 -13.90 6.15
N VAL A 572 -9.95 -15.12 5.76
CA VAL A 572 -11.25 -15.72 6.08
C VAL A 572 -11.14 -17.24 6.18
N PHE A 573 -11.91 -17.85 7.09
CA PHE A 573 -12.06 -19.31 7.13
C PHE A 573 -12.76 -19.81 5.86
N LEU A 574 -12.27 -20.90 5.28
CA LEU A 574 -12.83 -21.48 4.08
C LEU A 574 -14.29 -21.91 4.29
N SER A 575 -14.62 -22.48 5.45
CA SER A 575 -16.02 -22.80 5.81
C SER A 575 -16.94 -21.57 5.78
N LYS A 576 -16.51 -20.45 6.40
CA LYS A 576 -17.24 -19.18 6.41
C LYS A 576 -17.33 -18.56 5.03
N LEU A 577 -16.22 -18.60 4.28
CA LEU A 577 -16.16 -18.13 2.91
C LEU A 577 -17.19 -18.85 2.05
N LEU A 578 -17.26 -20.18 2.14
CA LEU A 578 -18.24 -20.99 1.42
C LEU A 578 -19.66 -20.93 2.01
N GLY A 579 -19.87 -20.25 3.14
CA GLY A 579 -21.16 -20.14 3.81
C GLY A 579 -21.70 -21.47 4.32
N ARG A 580 -20.83 -22.45 4.61
CA ARG A 580 -21.23 -23.79 5.06
C ARG A 580 -20.91 -23.99 6.56
N PRO A 581 -21.78 -24.65 7.33
CA PRO A 581 -21.44 -25.06 8.68
C PRO A 581 -20.40 -26.19 8.67
N LEU A 582 -19.59 -26.24 9.73
CA LEU A 582 -18.73 -27.39 10.01
C LEU A 582 -19.58 -28.54 10.56
N VAL A 583 -19.42 -29.73 9.97
CA VAL A 583 -20.21 -30.92 10.29
C VAL A 583 -19.34 -32.01 10.91
N GLU A 584 -19.95 -33.08 11.41
CA GLU A 584 -19.24 -34.20 12.05
C GLU A 584 -18.12 -34.79 11.16
N GLY A 585 -18.28 -34.77 9.83
CA GLY A 585 -17.24 -35.19 8.89
C GLY A 585 -16.01 -34.28 8.83
N ASP A 586 -16.12 -33.01 9.23
CA ASP A 586 -15.01 -32.05 9.30
C ASP A 586 -14.21 -32.20 10.61
N LEU A 587 -14.67 -33.00 11.58
CA LEU A 587 -13.91 -33.25 12.82
C LEU A 587 -12.56 -33.86 12.50
N VAL A 588 -11.51 -33.44 13.21
CA VAL A 588 -10.13 -33.94 13.07
C VAL A 588 -10.06 -35.47 13.11
N GLN A 589 -10.86 -36.11 13.96
CA GLN A 589 -10.89 -37.57 14.06
C GLN A 589 -11.58 -38.30 12.88
N ASN A 590 -12.40 -37.57 12.10
CA ASN A 590 -13.25 -38.10 11.05
C ASN A 590 -12.80 -37.69 9.65
N GLN A 591 -12.03 -36.60 9.53
CA GLN A 591 -11.56 -36.08 8.26
C GLN A 591 -10.44 -36.96 7.69
N LYS A 592 -10.69 -37.54 6.51
CA LYS A 592 -9.78 -38.45 5.78
C LYS A 592 -9.80 -38.22 4.28
N SER A 593 -10.40 -37.12 3.83
CA SER A 593 -10.60 -36.83 2.43
C SER A 593 -9.56 -35.84 1.92
N THR A 594 -9.11 -36.00 0.69
CA THR A 594 -8.32 -34.97 0.00
C THR A 594 -9.24 -33.83 -0.41
N LEU A 595 -8.83 -32.59 -0.14
CA LEU A 595 -9.53 -31.39 -0.59
C LEU A 595 -8.78 -30.81 -1.79
N THR A 596 -9.49 -30.50 -2.86
CA THR A 596 -8.93 -29.76 -4.00
C THR A 596 -9.52 -28.36 -4.02
N ILE A 597 -8.67 -27.33 -4.03
CA ILE A 597 -9.06 -25.93 -4.15
C ILE A 597 -8.45 -25.39 -5.44
N THR A 598 -9.29 -25.03 -6.40
CA THR A 598 -8.87 -24.33 -7.61
C THR A 598 -9.14 -22.85 -7.43
N ILE A 599 -8.13 -22.02 -7.68
CA ILE A 599 -8.28 -20.57 -7.71
C ILE A 599 -8.15 -20.10 -9.15
N LYS A 600 -9.01 -19.19 -9.58
CA LYS A 600 -8.97 -18.66 -10.93
C LYS A 600 -9.21 -17.17 -10.90
N ASP A 601 -8.37 -16.42 -11.61
CA ASP A 601 -8.62 -15.00 -11.77
C ASP A 601 -9.86 -14.77 -12.61
N VAL A 602 -10.65 -13.78 -12.23
CA VAL A 602 -11.84 -13.37 -12.98
C VAL A 602 -11.72 -11.91 -13.42
N SER A 603 -11.32 -11.01 -12.53
CA SER A 603 -11.27 -9.58 -12.82
C SER A 603 -10.33 -8.78 -11.91
N THR A 604 -9.31 -9.43 -11.35
CA THR A 604 -8.33 -8.68 -10.57
C THR A 604 -7.61 -7.67 -11.46
N LYS A 605 -7.30 -6.50 -10.90
CA LYS A 605 -6.64 -5.37 -11.60
C LYS A 605 -5.15 -5.36 -11.33
N VAL A 606 -4.75 -5.86 -10.17
CA VAL A 606 -3.36 -6.01 -9.77
C VAL A 606 -3.04 -7.47 -9.49
N GLU A 607 -1.78 -7.81 -9.75
CA GLU A 607 -1.19 -9.07 -9.31
C GLU A 607 -1.30 -9.20 -7.79
N ARG A 608 -1.56 -10.42 -7.33
CA ARG A 608 -1.69 -10.73 -5.90
C ARG A 608 -1.30 -12.17 -5.61
N TYR A 609 -1.02 -12.45 -4.36
CA TYR A 609 -0.83 -13.79 -3.84
C TYR A 609 -2.06 -14.21 -3.04
N VAL A 610 -2.66 -15.34 -3.42
CA VAL A 610 -3.71 -15.99 -2.62
C VAL A 610 -3.06 -17.13 -1.83
N THR A 611 -3.09 -17.01 -0.51
CA THR A 611 -2.50 -17.95 0.43
C THR A 611 -3.57 -18.84 1.03
N VAL A 612 -3.32 -20.14 1.06
CA VAL A 612 -4.13 -21.13 1.78
C VAL A 612 -3.29 -21.70 2.92
N CYS A 613 -3.83 -21.63 4.14
CA CYS A 613 -3.17 -22.08 5.36
C CYS A 613 -4.02 -23.14 6.10
N PRO A 614 -3.44 -24.30 6.48
CA PRO A 614 -4.08 -25.23 7.38
C PRO A 614 -4.45 -24.62 8.74
N CYS A 615 -5.63 -24.96 9.25
CA CYS A 615 -6.01 -24.61 10.62
C CYS A 615 -6.96 -25.64 11.24
N THR A 616 -7.09 -25.57 12.56
CA THR A 616 -8.17 -26.21 13.30
C THR A 616 -9.02 -25.14 13.96
N SER A 617 -10.30 -25.46 14.14
CA SER A 617 -11.28 -24.55 14.73
C SER A 617 -12.16 -25.27 15.74
N LYS A 618 -12.74 -24.50 16.66
CA LYS A 618 -13.77 -24.96 17.59
C LYS A 618 -15.05 -24.22 17.27
N ASN A 619 -16.01 -24.90 16.65
CA ASN A 619 -17.27 -24.29 16.19
C ASN A 619 -17.09 -23.07 15.25
N GLY A 620 -16.04 -23.06 14.41
CA GLY A 620 -15.78 -21.96 13.48
C GLY A 620 -15.06 -20.75 14.08
N GLU A 621 -14.59 -20.85 15.32
CA GLU A 621 -13.61 -19.94 15.90
C GLU A 621 -12.21 -20.54 15.78
N GLU A 622 -11.22 -19.68 15.49
CA GLU A 622 -9.83 -20.09 15.35
C GLU A 622 -9.34 -20.81 16.60
N TYR A 623 -8.70 -21.97 16.41
CA TYR A 623 -8.09 -22.70 17.51
C TYR A 623 -6.59 -22.88 17.33
N PHE A 624 -6.15 -23.21 16.10
CA PHE A 624 -4.71 -23.28 15.76
C PHE A 624 -4.52 -23.06 14.26
N LYS A 625 -3.60 -22.17 13.86
CA LYS A 625 -3.20 -21.93 12.46
C LYS A 625 -1.75 -22.37 12.23
N ASN A 626 -1.50 -23.11 11.15
CA ASN A 626 -0.16 -23.59 10.81
C ASN A 626 0.39 -22.95 9.52
N PHE A 627 0.97 -21.75 9.66
CA PHE A 627 1.52 -21.01 8.53
C PHE A 627 2.83 -21.59 7.98
N THR A 628 3.55 -22.41 8.74
CA THR A 628 4.77 -23.06 8.22
C THR A 628 4.45 -24.07 7.11
N ASN A 629 3.18 -24.47 6.99
CA ASN A 629 2.68 -25.33 5.92
C ASN A 629 1.65 -24.62 5.02
N ALA A 630 1.63 -23.29 5.01
CA ALA A 630 0.85 -22.52 4.07
C ALA A 630 1.52 -22.48 2.70
N HIS A 631 0.72 -22.40 1.64
CA HIS A 631 1.22 -22.14 0.30
C HIS A 631 0.48 -20.95 -0.31
N ALA A 632 1.15 -20.24 -1.20
CA ALA A 632 0.58 -19.12 -1.95
C ALA A 632 0.62 -19.39 -3.45
N ILE A 633 -0.37 -18.88 -4.17
CA ILE A 633 -0.42 -18.87 -5.63
C ILE A 633 -0.43 -17.43 -6.10
N GLN A 634 0.44 -17.12 -7.07
CA GLN A 634 0.46 -15.85 -7.78
C GLN A 634 -0.74 -15.79 -8.74
N LEU A 635 -1.68 -14.91 -8.47
CA LEU A 635 -2.85 -14.65 -9.28
C LEU A 635 -2.59 -13.44 -10.17
N ARG A 636 -2.26 -13.68 -11.44
CA ARG A 636 -2.10 -12.61 -12.43
C ARG A 636 -3.44 -12.16 -13.01
N PRO A 637 -3.62 -10.85 -13.25
CA PRO A 637 -4.80 -10.33 -13.92
C PRO A 637 -5.06 -11.00 -15.27
N LEU A 638 -6.33 -11.36 -15.51
CA LEU A 638 -6.78 -12.07 -16.71
C LEU A 638 -6.39 -11.35 -18.00
N TRP A 639 -6.41 -10.01 -18.00
CA TRP A 639 -6.05 -9.20 -19.15
C TRP A 639 -4.53 -9.17 -19.40
N VAL A 640 -3.70 -9.19 -18.36
CA VAL A 640 -2.24 -9.31 -18.49
C VAL A 640 -1.90 -10.66 -19.07
N ALA A 641 -2.44 -11.75 -18.51
CA ALA A 641 -2.17 -13.10 -19.00
C ALA A 641 -2.59 -13.28 -20.47
N ALA A 642 -3.79 -12.81 -20.82
CA ALA A 642 -4.26 -12.87 -22.20
C ALA A 642 -3.42 -12.01 -23.16
N TYR A 643 -2.99 -10.82 -22.72
CA TYR A 643 -2.09 -9.99 -23.51
C TYR A 643 -0.73 -10.68 -23.71
N SER A 644 -0.12 -11.19 -22.64
CA SER A 644 1.10 -12.00 -22.71
C SER A 644 0.96 -13.14 -23.71
N ASP A 645 -0.08 -13.95 -23.63
CA ASP A 645 -0.30 -15.08 -24.53
C ASP A 645 -0.54 -14.68 -26.00
N SER A 646 -0.89 -13.42 -26.25
CA SER A 646 -0.98 -12.87 -27.60
C SER A 646 0.37 -12.47 -28.20
N ILE A 647 1.46 -12.53 -27.45
CA ILE A 647 2.80 -12.12 -27.89
C ILE A 647 3.65 -13.35 -28.18
N THR A 648 4.32 -13.33 -29.32
CA THR A 648 5.44 -14.22 -29.63
C THR A 648 6.68 -13.40 -29.94
N VAL A 649 7.83 -13.85 -29.45
CA VAL A 649 9.12 -13.18 -29.65
C VAL A 649 10.08 -14.16 -30.31
N ASP A 650 10.75 -13.72 -31.37
CA ASP A 650 11.75 -14.48 -32.12
C ASP A 650 12.98 -13.59 -32.37
N TYR A 651 14.12 -14.19 -32.69
CA TYR A 651 15.33 -13.47 -33.12
C TYR A 651 15.90 -14.07 -34.39
N ARG A 652 16.01 -13.24 -35.43
CA ARG A 652 16.62 -13.63 -36.71
C ARG A 652 17.13 -12.41 -37.45
N ASN A 653 18.17 -12.59 -38.27
CA ASN A 653 18.77 -11.53 -39.08
C ASN A 653 19.17 -10.28 -38.26
N SER A 654 19.67 -10.48 -37.04
CA SER A 654 20.00 -9.42 -36.10
C SER A 654 18.81 -8.53 -35.67
N GLU A 655 17.59 -9.05 -35.74
CA GLU A 655 16.38 -8.38 -35.29
C GLU A 655 15.63 -9.24 -34.27
N PHE A 656 15.22 -8.66 -33.14
CA PHE A 656 14.13 -9.19 -32.34
C PHE A 656 12.81 -8.85 -33.01
N LEU A 657 11.95 -9.85 -33.21
CA LEU A 657 10.63 -9.68 -33.79
C LEU A 657 9.56 -10.01 -32.74
N PHE A 658 8.82 -8.98 -32.36
CA PHE A 658 7.64 -9.10 -31.51
C PHE A 658 6.41 -9.16 -32.39
N ASN A 659 5.66 -10.26 -32.30
CA ASN A 659 4.40 -10.43 -33.01
C ASN A 659 3.24 -10.40 -32.00
N TYR A 660 2.30 -9.48 -32.22
CA TYR A 660 1.18 -9.20 -31.34
C TYR A 660 -0.16 -9.62 -31.99
N ASP A 661 -0.86 -10.58 -31.38
CA ASP A 661 -2.18 -11.05 -31.81
C ASP A 661 -3.32 -10.43 -30.99
N VAL A 662 -3.22 -9.13 -30.70
CA VAL A 662 -4.13 -8.38 -29.81
C VAL A 662 -5.56 -8.28 -30.35
N LYS A 663 -5.78 -8.57 -31.64
CA LYS A 663 -7.10 -8.62 -32.27
C LYS A 663 -8.00 -9.70 -31.67
N ASN A 664 -7.42 -10.79 -31.17
CA ASN A 664 -8.14 -11.92 -30.58
C ASN A 664 -8.51 -11.73 -29.10
N LEU A 665 -8.09 -10.62 -28.48
CA LEU A 665 -8.50 -10.27 -27.12
C LEU A 665 -9.99 -9.91 -27.06
N THR A 666 -10.65 -10.38 -26.01
CA THR A 666 -12.05 -10.05 -25.71
C THR A 666 -12.20 -8.58 -25.30
N ALA A 667 -13.44 -8.06 -25.31
CA ALA A 667 -13.72 -6.68 -24.92
C ALA A 667 -13.27 -6.36 -23.47
N VAL A 668 -13.47 -7.30 -22.53
CA VAL A 668 -13.06 -7.14 -21.12
C VAL A 668 -11.54 -7.11 -20.97
N GLN A 669 -10.83 -7.95 -21.73
CA GLN A 669 -9.35 -7.94 -21.72
C GLN A 669 -8.79 -6.64 -22.30
N LYS A 670 -9.40 -6.12 -23.38
CA LYS A 670 -9.02 -4.83 -23.96
C LYS A 670 -9.26 -3.68 -22.99
N GLN A 671 -10.41 -3.67 -22.30
CA GLN A 671 -10.70 -2.68 -21.26
C GLN A 671 -9.67 -2.73 -20.12
N GLY A 672 -9.19 -3.92 -19.74
CA GLY A 672 -8.14 -4.07 -18.73
C GLY A 672 -6.79 -3.47 -19.16
N LEU A 673 -6.53 -3.36 -20.47
CA LEU A 673 -5.35 -2.75 -21.05
C LEU A 673 -5.50 -1.23 -21.28
N ASP A 674 -6.63 -0.63 -20.93
CA ASP A 674 -6.87 0.80 -21.14
C ASP A 674 -5.81 1.64 -20.43
N GLY A 675 -5.11 2.48 -21.20
CA GLY A 675 -4.04 3.36 -20.71
C GLY A 675 -2.67 2.69 -20.58
N TYR A 676 -2.53 1.40 -20.89
CA TYR A 676 -1.23 0.75 -21.01
C TYR A 676 -0.68 0.85 -22.44
N TYR A 677 0.62 1.07 -22.52
CA TYR A 677 1.39 1.09 -23.75
C TYR A 677 2.30 -0.15 -23.79
N ALA A 678 2.49 -0.73 -24.96
CA ALA A 678 3.52 -1.73 -25.16
C ALA A 678 4.87 -1.04 -25.37
N ASP A 679 5.87 -1.57 -24.68
CA ASP A 679 7.27 -1.18 -24.83
C ASP A 679 8.13 -2.45 -24.77
N THR A 680 9.45 -2.29 -24.90
CA THR A 680 10.39 -3.40 -24.80
C THR A 680 11.49 -3.06 -23.82
N MET A 681 11.72 -3.95 -22.87
CA MET A 681 12.92 -3.89 -22.03
C MET A 681 14.07 -4.58 -22.78
N ILE A 682 15.19 -3.87 -22.93
CA ILE A 682 16.44 -4.44 -23.45
C ILE A 682 17.32 -4.74 -22.26
N HIS A 683 17.80 -5.98 -22.19
CA HIS A 683 18.64 -6.45 -21.12
C HIS A 683 19.97 -6.96 -21.64
N LEU A 684 21.02 -6.75 -20.85
CA LEU A 684 22.34 -7.32 -21.02
C LEU A 684 22.64 -8.26 -19.86
N ASP A 685 23.43 -9.30 -20.08
CA ASP A 685 23.98 -10.13 -19.00
C ASP A 685 24.98 -9.38 -18.13
N GLN A 686 25.66 -8.37 -18.69
CA GLN A 686 26.61 -7.52 -17.99
C GLN A 686 26.71 -6.12 -18.62
N PRO A 687 27.21 -5.11 -17.88
CA PRO A 687 27.40 -3.77 -18.43
C PRO A 687 28.42 -3.73 -19.56
N LEU A 688 28.18 -2.86 -20.55
CA LEU A 688 29.17 -2.59 -21.58
C LEU A 688 30.44 -1.94 -20.99
N ALA A 689 31.60 -2.47 -21.36
CA ALA A 689 32.90 -1.93 -20.99
C ALA A 689 33.22 -0.65 -21.76
N ALA A 690 34.20 0.12 -21.27
CA ALA A 690 34.63 1.34 -21.94
C ALA A 690 35.06 1.07 -23.40
N GLY A 691 34.49 1.82 -24.34
CA GLY A 691 34.73 1.65 -25.77
C GLY A 691 33.82 0.65 -26.47
N GLU A 692 33.02 -0.13 -25.73
CA GLU A 692 31.99 -0.98 -26.32
C GLU A 692 30.73 -0.19 -26.69
N SER A 693 30.10 -0.57 -27.78
CA SER A 693 28.83 0.00 -28.22
C SER A 693 27.98 -0.95 -29.04
N ILE A 694 26.67 -0.86 -28.87
CA ILE A 694 25.66 -1.58 -29.66
C ILE A 694 24.70 -0.54 -30.24
N LYS A 695 24.52 -0.51 -31.56
CA LYS A 695 23.49 0.33 -32.16
C LYS A 695 22.18 -0.44 -32.24
N ILE A 696 21.16 0.11 -31.61
CA ILE A 696 19.83 -0.47 -31.52
C ILE A 696 18.89 0.37 -32.37
N SER A 697 18.03 -0.26 -33.16
CA SER A 697 16.95 0.39 -33.90
C SER A 697 15.59 -0.09 -33.41
N GLY A 698 14.60 0.78 -33.37
CA GLY A 698 13.27 0.47 -32.85
C GLY A 698 12.43 1.74 -32.70
N LEU A 699 11.10 1.61 -32.64
CA LEU A 699 10.17 2.75 -32.53
C LEU A 699 10.36 3.83 -33.61
N GLY A 700 10.83 3.43 -34.82
CA GLY A 700 11.06 4.35 -35.94
C GLY A 700 12.34 5.19 -35.84
N THR A 701 13.23 4.90 -34.88
CA THR A 701 14.50 5.61 -34.69
C THR A 701 15.63 4.66 -34.33
N GLU A 702 16.84 5.19 -34.12
CA GLU A 702 18.03 4.45 -33.72
C GLU A 702 18.76 5.16 -32.58
N ALA A 703 19.36 4.39 -31.69
CA ALA A 703 20.18 4.88 -30.59
C ALA A 703 21.36 3.95 -30.35
N THR A 704 22.43 4.49 -29.77
CA THR A 704 23.64 3.71 -29.44
C THR A 704 23.71 3.49 -27.94
N LEU A 705 23.72 2.22 -27.56
CA LEU A 705 24.01 1.77 -26.21
C LEU A 705 25.53 1.77 -26.02
N THR A 706 26.01 2.37 -24.93
CA THR A 706 27.44 2.44 -24.59
C THR A 706 27.64 2.28 -23.09
N SER A 707 28.88 2.14 -22.64
CA SER A 707 29.25 2.17 -21.22
C SER A 707 28.88 3.46 -20.46
N SER A 708 28.38 4.49 -21.14
CA SER A 708 27.94 5.76 -20.56
C SER A 708 26.43 5.97 -20.59
N THR A 709 25.68 5.05 -21.20
CA THR A 709 24.22 5.13 -21.23
C THR A 709 23.66 5.01 -19.81
N VAL A 710 22.69 5.88 -19.51
CA VAL A 710 21.92 5.83 -18.25
C VAL A 710 20.91 4.70 -18.37
N MET A 711 21.06 3.68 -17.53
CA MET A 711 20.23 2.48 -17.49
C MET A 711 19.19 2.61 -16.37
N GLU A 712 18.19 1.73 -16.36
CA GLU A 712 17.08 1.79 -15.39
C GLU A 712 17.35 1.05 -14.08
N ASN A 713 18.29 0.10 -14.08
CA ASN A 713 18.69 -0.64 -12.89
C ASN A 713 20.10 -0.26 -12.42
N GLU A 714 20.37 -0.48 -11.13
CA GLU A 714 21.67 -0.18 -10.51
C GLU A 714 22.82 -0.96 -11.14
N ASP A 715 22.54 -2.19 -11.58
CA ASP A 715 23.50 -3.07 -12.25
C ASP A 715 23.87 -2.60 -13.65
N ARG A 716 23.17 -1.59 -14.20
CA ARG A 716 23.41 -1.01 -15.53
C ARG A 716 23.26 -2.00 -16.70
N THR A 717 22.29 -2.89 -16.60
CA THR A 717 22.04 -3.95 -17.58
C THR A 717 20.69 -3.81 -18.28
N GLU A 718 19.78 -2.96 -17.80
CA GLU A 718 18.41 -2.87 -18.32
C GLU A 718 18.03 -1.47 -18.77
N ILE A 719 17.35 -1.35 -19.91
CA ILE A 719 16.80 -0.08 -20.38
C ILE A 719 15.57 -0.29 -21.26
N ARG A 720 14.50 0.48 -21.02
CA ARG A 720 13.37 0.51 -21.95
C ARG A 720 13.76 1.12 -23.28
N LEU A 721 13.24 0.52 -24.35
CA LEU A 721 13.45 0.97 -25.71
C LEU A 721 12.97 2.42 -25.89
N SER A 722 11.78 2.78 -25.38
CA SER A 722 11.28 4.16 -25.42
C SER A 722 12.24 5.18 -24.78
N LYS A 723 12.83 4.85 -23.63
CA LYS A 723 13.79 5.72 -22.92
C LYS A 723 15.12 5.81 -23.66
N LEU A 724 15.65 4.69 -24.13
CA LEU A 724 16.88 4.65 -24.94
C LEU A 724 16.72 5.53 -26.19
N MET A 725 15.56 5.43 -26.85
CA MET A 725 15.23 6.15 -28.07
C MET A 725 14.76 7.60 -27.84
N LYS A 726 14.46 7.98 -26.58
CA LYS A 726 13.83 9.25 -26.20
C LYS A 726 12.52 9.51 -26.95
N VAL A 727 11.72 8.47 -27.12
CA VAL A 727 10.40 8.51 -27.78
C VAL A 727 9.31 8.48 -26.72
N ALA A 728 8.41 9.47 -26.76
CA ALA A 728 7.18 9.42 -25.96
C ALA A 728 6.21 8.43 -26.60
N LEU A 729 5.75 7.44 -25.82
CA LEU A 729 4.77 6.47 -26.27
C LEU A 729 3.42 7.18 -26.50
N ASP A 730 2.82 6.93 -27.67
CA ASP A 730 1.57 7.57 -28.07
C ASP A 730 0.47 6.54 -28.38
N THR A 731 -0.63 6.97 -29.00
CA THR A 731 -1.75 6.09 -29.34
C THR A 731 -1.38 4.88 -30.20
N ASN A 732 -0.28 4.93 -30.97
CA ASN A 732 0.24 3.81 -31.74
C ASN A 732 0.93 2.76 -30.86
N ASN A 733 1.41 3.19 -29.69
CA ASN A 733 2.01 2.31 -28.69
C ASN A 733 1.00 1.74 -27.70
N LEU A 734 -0.28 2.12 -27.74
CA LEU A 734 -1.28 1.52 -26.86
C LEU A 734 -1.28 -0.02 -27.04
N ALA A 735 -1.34 -0.74 -25.93
CA ALA A 735 -1.27 -2.21 -25.93
C ALA A 735 -2.37 -2.82 -26.81
N VAL A 736 -3.57 -2.23 -26.76
CA VAL A 736 -4.73 -2.64 -27.59
C VAL A 736 -4.58 -2.33 -29.08
N ASN A 737 -3.63 -1.46 -29.44
CA ASN A 737 -3.41 -0.99 -30.81
C ASN A 737 -2.12 -1.53 -31.43
N GLN A 738 -1.41 -2.45 -30.77
CA GLN A 738 -0.12 -2.92 -31.26
C GLN A 738 -0.24 -3.46 -32.69
N PRO A 739 0.71 -3.09 -33.57
CA PRO A 739 0.78 -3.64 -34.91
C PRO A 739 1.09 -5.15 -34.84
N GLU A 740 0.80 -5.87 -35.92
CA GLU A 740 1.09 -7.30 -36.00
C GLU A 740 2.59 -7.59 -35.78
N PHE A 741 3.49 -6.66 -36.11
CA PHE A 741 4.92 -6.81 -35.88
C PHE A 741 5.59 -5.54 -35.37
N GLN A 742 6.45 -5.68 -34.37
CA GLN A 742 7.47 -4.70 -33.97
C GLN A 742 8.86 -5.33 -34.13
N LYS A 743 9.79 -4.56 -34.67
CA LYS A 743 11.17 -4.99 -34.91
C LYS A 743 12.13 -4.16 -34.09
N ILE A 744 13.11 -4.84 -33.50
CA ILE A 744 14.24 -4.20 -32.81
C ILE A 744 15.52 -4.73 -33.41
N GLY A 745 16.23 -3.89 -34.16
CA GLY A 745 17.46 -4.28 -34.85
C GLY A 745 18.70 -4.03 -34.00
N LEU A 746 19.68 -4.94 -34.11
CA LEU A 746 21.02 -4.79 -33.58
C LEU A 746 22.00 -4.60 -34.73
N SER A 747 22.85 -3.58 -34.65
CA SER A 747 23.85 -3.26 -35.67
C SER A 747 25.07 -2.57 -35.05
N GLU A 748 26.11 -2.36 -35.87
CA GLU A 748 27.35 -1.66 -35.47
C GLU A 748 27.93 -2.16 -34.14
N LEU A 749 27.96 -3.49 -33.95
CA LEU A 749 28.46 -4.14 -32.73
C LEU A 749 29.96 -3.90 -32.58
N LYS A 750 30.34 -3.03 -31.63
CA LYS A 750 31.73 -2.83 -31.21
C LYS A 750 31.88 -3.41 -29.83
N LEU A 751 32.35 -4.64 -29.74
CA LEU A 751 32.45 -5.39 -28.50
C LEU A 751 33.89 -5.85 -28.29
N ASN A 752 34.31 -5.88 -27.04
CA ASN A 752 35.58 -6.44 -26.60
C ASN A 752 35.41 -7.89 -26.11
N SER A 753 34.24 -8.22 -25.56
CA SER A 753 33.85 -9.58 -25.15
C SER A 753 32.48 -9.97 -25.70
N ALA A 754 32.14 -11.26 -25.63
CA ALA A 754 30.78 -11.71 -25.89
C ALA A 754 29.82 -11.15 -24.84
N HIS A 755 28.59 -10.85 -25.25
CA HIS A 755 27.50 -10.45 -24.37
C HIS A 755 26.26 -11.26 -24.72
N TYR A 756 25.44 -11.57 -23.73
CA TYR A 756 24.10 -12.10 -23.93
C TYR A 756 23.09 -10.97 -23.80
N ILE A 757 22.32 -10.75 -24.86
CA ILE A 757 21.30 -9.70 -24.94
C ILE A 757 19.94 -10.34 -25.10
N TRP A 758 18.94 -9.88 -24.35
CA TRP A 758 17.56 -10.28 -24.59
C TRP A 758 16.63 -9.08 -24.60
N ALA A 759 15.55 -9.23 -25.34
CA ALA A 759 14.49 -8.25 -25.44
C ALA A 759 13.20 -8.85 -24.88
N GLU A 760 12.56 -8.14 -23.96
CA GLU A 760 11.35 -8.57 -23.27
C GLU A 760 10.21 -7.59 -23.51
N ALA A 761 9.05 -8.10 -23.92
CA ALA A 761 7.85 -7.28 -24.07
C ALA A 761 7.34 -6.87 -22.69
N VAL A 762 7.06 -5.59 -22.52
CA VAL A 762 6.52 -5.05 -21.27
C VAL A 762 5.31 -4.16 -21.56
N LEU A 763 4.40 -4.09 -20.59
CA LEU A 763 3.36 -3.08 -20.55
C LEU A 763 3.83 -1.96 -19.64
N THR A 764 3.62 -0.71 -20.06
CA THR A 764 3.99 0.47 -19.27
C THR A 764 2.82 1.44 -19.21
N ARG A 765 2.67 2.12 -18.07
CA ARG A 765 1.68 3.19 -17.89
C ARG A 765 2.34 4.34 -17.14
N GLY A 766 2.44 5.50 -17.80
CA GLY A 766 3.31 6.56 -17.30
C GLY A 766 4.79 6.14 -17.28
N ASN A 767 5.60 6.81 -16.47
CA ASN A 767 7.05 6.65 -16.50
C ASN A 767 7.57 5.49 -15.61
N ASP A 768 6.81 5.02 -14.62
CA ASP A 768 7.36 4.12 -13.58
C ASP A 768 6.64 2.77 -13.45
N GLU A 769 5.40 2.65 -13.93
CA GLU A 769 4.68 1.38 -13.89
C GLU A 769 5.13 0.49 -15.05
N ILE A 770 5.75 -0.66 -14.74
CA ILE A 770 6.18 -1.67 -15.71
C ILE A 770 5.60 -3.02 -15.29
N ILE A 771 4.87 -3.65 -16.20
CA ILE A 771 4.35 -5.01 -16.04
C ILE A 771 5.08 -5.91 -17.03
N ASN A 772 5.78 -6.90 -16.51
CA ASN A 772 6.48 -7.88 -17.31
C ASN A 772 5.49 -8.90 -17.92
N THR A 773 5.53 -9.05 -19.24
CA THR A 773 4.67 -10.02 -19.95
C THR A 773 5.21 -11.46 -19.91
N GLN A 774 6.47 -11.63 -19.52
CA GLN A 774 7.27 -12.86 -19.56
C GLN A 774 7.47 -13.42 -20.98
N LYS A 775 7.37 -12.53 -21.97
CA LYS A 775 7.60 -12.85 -23.38
C LYS A 775 8.89 -12.17 -23.79
N ALA A 776 9.95 -12.96 -23.79
CA ALA A 776 11.29 -12.52 -24.12
C ALA A 776 11.97 -13.51 -25.06
N TYR A 777 12.96 -13.01 -25.79
CA TYR A 777 13.90 -13.85 -26.52
C TYR A 777 15.31 -13.28 -26.33
N GLY A 778 16.28 -14.16 -26.11
CA GLY A 778 17.68 -13.77 -25.90
C GLY A 778 18.62 -14.44 -26.88
N THR A 779 19.75 -13.80 -27.14
CA THR A 779 20.77 -14.24 -28.08
C THR A 779 22.14 -13.74 -27.66
N SER A 780 23.18 -14.44 -28.11
CA SER A 780 24.55 -14.01 -27.89
C SER A 780 25.01 -13.11 -29.03
N ILE A 781 25.65 -12.00 -28.68
CA ILE A 781 26.33 -11.11 -29.61
C ILE A 781 27.84 -11.17 -29.36
N TYR A 782 28.60 -11.18 -30.44
CA TYR A 782 30.02 -11.47 -30.41
C TYR A 782 30.83 -10.29 -30.98
N PRO A 783 32.04 -10.03 -30.45
CA PRO A 783 33.01 -9.17 -31.11
C PRO A 783 33.26 -9.62 -32.54
N THR A 784 33.56 -8.69 -33.44
CA THR A 784 33.80 -9.00 -34.87
C THR A 784 34.89 -10.04 -35.05
N TRP A 785 35.96 -10.00 -34.25
CA TRP A 785 37.03 -10.99 -34.29
C TRP A 785 36.57 -12.40 -33.89
N MET A 786 35.62 -12.50 -32.95
CA MET A 786 35.10 -13.78 -32.48
C MET A 786 34.10 -14.35 -33.49
N ALA A 787 33.26 -13.51 -34.08
CA ALA A 787 32.38 -13.89 -35.18
C ALA A 787 33.17 -14.44 -36.37
N GLU A 788 34.28 -13.79 -36.76
CA GLU A 788 35.16 -14.27 -37.82
C GLU A 788 35.77 -15.64 -37.49
N TYR A 789 36.20 -15.86 -36.23
CA TYR A 789 36.65 -17.18 -35.80
C TYR A 789 35.53 -18.23 -35.86
N GLN A 790 34.32 -17.91 -35.36
CA GLN A 790 33.18 -18.82 -35.41
C GLN A 790 32.82 -19.22 -36.83
N ASP A 791 32.81 -18.27 -37.77
CA ASP A 791 32.55 -18.52 -39.19
C ASP A 791 33.65 -19.38 -39.84
N SER A 792 34.88 -19.32 -39.32
CA SER A 792 36.01 -20.13 -39.80
C SER A 792 36.04 -21.56 -39.26
N VAL A 793 35.15 -21.90 -38.32
CA VAL A 793 35.13 -23.22 -37.66
C VAL A 793 33.79 -23.92 -37.90
N SER A 794 33.85 -25.15 -38.39
CA SER A 794 32.67 -25.98 -38.60
C SER A 794 32.89 -27.42 -38.14
N THR A 795 31.80 -28.17 -37.96
CA THR A 795 31.86 -29.59 -37.58
C THR A 795 31.09 -30.46 -38.55
N SER A 796 31.61 -31.67 -38.76
CA SER A 796 30.94 -32.72 -39.51
C SER A 796 31.12 -34.05 -38.80
N ALA A 797 30.20 -34.99 -38.98
CA ALA A 797 30.31 -36.33 -38.41
C ALA A 797 30.08 -37.39 -39.49
N GLU A 798 30.98 -38.36 -39.59
CA GLU A 798 30.88 -39.50 -40.51
C GLU A 798 31.59 -40.72 -39.89
N ASN A 799 31.05 -41.93 -40.08
CA ASN A 799 31.74 -43.19 -39.73
C ASN A 799 32.35 -43.25 -38.31
N ALA A 800 31.59 -42.85 -37.28
CA ALA A 800 32.06 -42.77 -35.88
C ALA A 800 33.23 -41.80 -35.64
N GLN A 801 33.44 -40.87 -36.56
CA GLN A 801 34.35 -39.75 -36.43
C GLN A 801 33.56 -38.45 -36.32
N ILE A 802 34.12 -37.51 -35.57
CA ILE A 802 33.75 -36.10 -35.62
C ILE A 802 34.96 -35.35 -36.14
N VAL A 803 34.77 -34.55 -37.19
CA VAL A 803 35.80 -33.70 -37.77
C VAL A 803 35.46 -32.26 -37.44
N VAL A 804 36.42 -31.55 -36.83
CA VAL A 804 36.36 -30.11 -36.65
C VAL A 804 37.25 -29.45 -37.68
N HIS A 805 36.63 -28.68 -38.57
CA HIS A 805 37.30 -27.96 -39.66
C HIS A 805 37.65 -26.55 -39.21
N TYR A 806 38.89 -26.14 -39.44
CA TYR A 806 39.39 -24.79 -39.21
C TYR A 806 39.93 -24.25 -40.54
N GLU A 807 39.18 -23.35 -41.18
CA GLU A 807 39.55 -22.79 -42.48
C GLU A 807 40.87 -22.00 -42.42
N GLY A 808 41.21 -21.46 -41.25
CA GLY A 808 42.39 -20.62 -41.06
C GLY A 808 42.26 -19.28 -41.79
N GLY A 809 43.39 -18.58 -42.00
CA GLY A 809 43.40 -17.34 -42.78
C GLY A 809 42.67 -16.16 -42.12
N LEU A 810 42.55 -16.17 -40.79
CA LEU A 810 41.96 -15.10 -39.99
C LEU A 810 42.64 -13.75 -40.25
N SER A 811 41.85 -12.68 -40.22
CA SER A 811 42.32 -11.31 -40.33
C SER A 811 43.29 -10.94 -39.20
N ASP A 812 44.15 -9.95 -39.43
CA ASP A 812 45.06 -9.43 -38.39
C ASP A 812 44.29 -8.97 -37.13
N SER A 813 43.08 -8.43 -37.31
CA SER A 813 42.19 -8.09 -36.19
C SER A 813 41.67 -9.32 -35.45
N ALA A 814 41.33 -10.39 -36.16
CA ALA A 814 40.88 -11.63 -35.54
C ALA A 814 42.00 -12.33 -34.76
N VAL A 815 43.19 -12.40 -35.35
CA VAL A 815 44.40 -12.91 -34.69
C VAL A 815 44.73 -12.10 -33.43
N THR A 816 44.67 -10.77 -33.52
CA THR A 816 44.92 -9.89 -32.37
C THR A 816 43.86 -10.07 -31.28
N GLY A 817 42.57 -10.18 -31.65
CA GLY A 817 41.46 -10.35 -30.72
C GLY A 817 41.46 -11.69 -29.99
N LEU A 818 41.84 -12.77 -30.67
CA LEU A 818 41.99 -14.09 -30.06
C LEU A 818 43.13 -14.13 -29.03
N GLY A 819 44.20 -13.36 -29.24
CA GLY A 819 45.31 -13.27 -28.27
C GLY A 819 45.84 -14.63 -27.84
N ASP A 820 45.67 -14.97 -26.56
CA ASP A 820 46.13 -16.22 -25.96
C ASP A 820 45.08 -17.35 -25.95
N CYS A 821 43.88 -17.11 -26.47
CA CYS A 821 42.80 -18.10 -26.50
C CYS A 821 43.23 -19.42 -27.16
N LYS A 822 42.71 -20.53 -26.64
CA LYS A 822 42.99 -21.88 -27.15
C LYS A 822 41.76 -22.45 -27.86
N ALA A 823 41.99 -23.10 -28.99
CA ALA A 823 40.97 -23.90 -29.64
C ALA A 823 40.86 -25.25 -28.92
N ASP A 824 39.65 -25.63 -28.53
CA ASP A 824 39.32 -26.92 -27.94
C ASP A 824 37.95 -27.40 -28.44
N VAL A 825 37.53 -28.60 -28.05
CA VAL A 825 36.26 -29.21 -28.43
C VAL A 825 35.58 -29.73 -27.18
N MET A 826 34.40 -29.20 -26.86
CA MET A 826 33.55 -29.74 -25.81
C MET A 826 32.78 -30.93 -26.36
N ILE A 827 32.93 -32.10 -25.72
CA ILE A 827 32.20 -33.31 -26.06
C ILE A 827 31.09 -33.53 -25.05
N TYR A 828 29.90 -33.88 -25.54
CA TYR A 828 28.72 -34.23 -24.75
C TYR A 828 28.28 -35.64 -25.05
N LEU A 829 27.96 -36.38 -24.01
CA LEU A 829 27.34 -37.69 -24.08
C LEU A 829 25.87 -37.58 -23.66
N SER A 830 24.95 -38.23 -24.36
CA SER A 830 23.51 -38.20 -24.03
C SER A 830 23.15 -38.89 -22.71
N ARG A 831 24.10 -39.58 -22.09
CA ARG A 831 24.00 -40.24 -20.79
C ARG A 831 25.40 -40.57 -20.27
N GLU A 832 25.49 -40.84 -18.97
CA GLU A 832 26.70 -41.42 -18.39
C GLU A 832 26.92 -42.85 -18.87
N LEU A 833 28.20 -43.28 -18.86
CA LEU A 833 28.58 -44.67 -19.07
C LEU A 833 28.19 -45.52 -17.86
N GLU A 834 27.75 -46.75 -18.13
CA GLU A 834 27.39 -47.73 -17.10
C GLU A 834 28.59 -48.60 -16.69
N GLU A 835 28.38 -49.39 -15.65
CA GLU A 835 29.39 -50.32 -15.17
C GLU A 835 29.77 -51.32 -16.28
N GLY A 836 31.06 -51.41 -16.61
CA GLY A 836 31.56 -52.27 -17.68
C GLY A 836 31.51 -51.67 -19.08
N GLU A 837 30.87 -50.52 -19.29
CA GLU A 837 30.93 -49.82 -20.58
C GLU A 837 32.24 -49.04 -20.74
N THR A 838 32.79 -49.07 -21.95
CA THR A 838 33.99 -48.31 -22.31
C THR A 838 33.78 -47.51 -23.60
N LEU A 839 34.30 -46.28 -23.62
CA LEU A 839 34.36 -45.43 -24.81
C LEU A 839 35.79 -44.97 -25.01
N THR A 840 36.39 -45.40 -26.10
CA THR A 840 37.74 -45.01 -26.50
C THR A 840 37.67 -43.76 -27.37
N ILE A 841 38.52 -42.77 -27.08
CA ILE A 841 38.67 -41.56 -27.87
C ILE A 841 40.13 -41.38 -28.29
N SER A 842 40.36 -41.08 -29.56
CA SER A 842 41.70 -40.82 -30.11
C SER A 842 41.71 -39.75 -31.19
N LEU A 843 42.89 -39.16 -31.38
CA LEU A 843 43.20 -38.30 -32.52
C LEU A 843 44.13 -39.09 -33.46
N PRO A 844 43.74 -39.40 -34.72
CA PRO A 844 44.53 -40.22 -35.63
C PRO A 844 45.92 -39.64 -35.96
N ASP A 845 46.03 -38.32 -35.95
CA ASP A 845 47.28 -37.58 -36.14
C ASP A 845 48.19 -37.60 -34.90
N LYS A 846 47.66 -38.00 -33.74
CA LYS A 846 48.36 -38.14 -32.45
C LYS A 846 48.00 -39.47 -31.78
N PRO A 847 48.40 -40.61 -32.36
CA PRO A 847 47.98 -41.94 -31.88
C PRO A 847 48.42 -42.24 -30.43
N GLU A 848 49.43 -41.54 -29.91
CA GLU A 848 49.86 -41.61 -28.51
C GLU A 848 48.87 -40.92 -27.53
N LYS A 849 47.96 -40.09 -28.04
CA LYS A 849 46.94 -39.36 -27.28
C LYS A 849 45.60 -40.10 -27.41
N LYS A 850 45.48 -41.20 -26.66
CA LYS A 850 44.28 -42.03 -26.56
C LYS A 850 43.78 -42.06 -25.11
N VAL A 851 42.47 -41.91 -24.91
CA VAL A 851 41.84 -42.03 -23.59
C VAL A 851 40.70 -43.04 -23.67
N ILE A 852 40.62 -43.91 -22.67
CA ILE A 852 39.51 -44.85 -22.49
C ILE A 852 38.67 -44.32 -21.35
N LEU A 853 37.45 -43.93 -21.65
CA LEU A 853 36.47 -43.46 -20.68
C LEU A 853 35.71 -44.64 -20.09
N THR A 854 35.54 -44.58 -18.78
CA THR A 854 34.70 -45.49 -18.00
C THR A 854 33.75 -44.68 -17.12
N LYS A 855 32.80 -45.37 -16.49
CA LYS A 855 31.84 -44.77 -15.56
C LYS A 855 32.55 -43.93 -14.48
N GLY A 856 32.05 -42.72 -14.25
CA GLY A 856 32.52 -41.81 -13.21
C GLY A 856 33.78 -41.01 -13.56
N MET A 857 34.39 -41.21 -14.74
CA MET A 857 35.54 -40.41 -15.18
C MET A 857 35.18 -38.98 -15.62
N ILE A 858 33.92 -38.76 -16.01
CA ILE A 858 33.43 -37.48 -16.53
C ILE A 858 32.23 -37.06 -15.70
N LYS A 859 32.23 -35.79 -15.30
CA LYS A 859 31.14 -35.16 -14.58
C LYS A 859 30.11 -34.61 -15.57
N ASP A 860 28.83 -34.78 -15.29
CA ASP A 860 27.71 -34.20 -16.06
C ASP A 860 27.69 -34.62 -17.54
N SER A 861 28.32 -35.76 -17.88
CA SER A 861 28.39 -36.29 -19.26
C SER A 861 29.03 -35.34 -20.29
N GLN A 862 29.89 -34.40 -19.87
CA GLN A 862 30.59 -33.47 -20.77
C GLN A 862 32.05 -33.23 -20.39
N PHE A 863 32.93 -33.01 -21.36
CA PHE A 863 34.36 -32.77 -21.11
C PHE A 863 35.05 -32.02 -22.26
N ARG A 864 36.11 -31.27 -21.93
CA ARG A 864 37.02 -30.65 -22.90
C ARG A 864 37.98 -31.70 -23.46
N LEU A 865 37.88 -31.98 -24.75
CA LEU A 865 38.59 -33.07 -25.40
C LEU A 865 40.10 -32.87 -25.37
N LEU A 866 40.58 -31.71 -25.82
CA LEU A 866 42.01 -31.48 -25.96
C LEU A 866 42.67 -31.34 -24.57
N GLU A 867 41.99 -30.74 -23.58
CA GLU A 867 42.44 -30.83 -22.19
C GLU A 867 42.58 -32.28 -21.70
N LEU A 868 41.57 -33.12 -21.92
CA LEU A 868 41.59 -34.53 -21.51
C LEU A 868 42.74 -35.29 -22.18
N LEU A 869 43.04 -34.97 -23.45
CA LEU A 869 44.15 -35.54 -24.20
C LEU A 869 45.52 -34.87 -23.90
N GLY A 870 45.53 -33.81 -23.09
CA GLY A 870 46.73 -33.00 -22.83
C GLY A 870 47.31 -32.41 -24.11
N VAL A 871 46.45 -31.86 -24.96
CA VAL A 871 46.73 -31.16 -26.21
C VAL A 871 46.28 -29.72 -26.03
N THR A 872 47.09 -28.77 -26.49
CA THR A 872 46.74 -27.35 -26.45
C THR A 872 47.07 -26.74 -27.81
N GLN A 873 46.12 -26.02 -28.40
CA GLN A 873 46.28 -25.42 -29.72
C GLN A 873 45.91 -23.94 -29.63
N ASN A 874 46.80 -23.04 -30.10
CA ASN A 874 46.47 -21.62 -30.14
C ASN A 874 45.41 -21.39 -31.24
N ALA A 875 44.28 -20.78 -30.87
CA ALA A 875 43.18 -20.52 -31.79
C ALA A 875 43.59 -19.60 -32.95
N ALA A 876 44.43 -18.59 -32.67
CA ALA A 876 44.86 -17.59 -33.66
C ALA A 876 45.69 -18.18 -34.81
N THR A 877 46.29 -19.35 -34.61
CA THR A 877 47.13 -20.04 -35.60
C THR A 877 46.56 -21.38 -36.05
N LYS A 878 45.35 -21.74 -35.62
CA LYS A 878 44.75 -23.04 -35.92
C LYS A 878 44.21 -23.07 -37.36
N SER A 879 44.57 -24.12 -38.09
CA SER A 879 44.08 -24.39 -39.45
C SER A 879 44.05 -25.90 -39.70
N GLY A 880 43.27 -26.35 -40.69
CA GLY A 880 43.13 -27.75 -41.06
C GLY A 880 42.05 -28.45 -40.24
N GLU A 881 42.18 -29.76 -40.02
CA GLU A 881 41.14 -30.58 -39.40
C GLU A 881 41.64 -31.20 -38.10
N ASP A 882 40.78 -31.24 -37.07
CA ASP A 882 40.92 -32.18 -35.95
C ASP A 882 39.95 -33.35 -36.18
N ILE A 883 40.49 -34.52 -36.52
CA ILE A 883 39.71 -35.76 -36.69
C ILE A 883 39.65 -36.46 -35.33
N ILE A 884 38.46 -36.66 -34.81
CA ILE A 884 38.21 -37.28 -33.51
C ILE A 884 37.56 -38.63 -33.75
N GLU A 885 38.28 -39.70 -33.42
CA GLU A 885 37.80 -41.08 -33.55
C GLU A 885 37.21 -41.58 -32.24
N PHE A 886 36.02 -42.17 -32.33
CA PHE A 886 35.37 -42.86 -31.22
C PHE A 886 35.33 -44.36 -31.52
N SER A 887 36.00 -45.17 -30.69
CA SER A 887 35.83 -46.62 -30.70
C SER A 887 34.94 -47.04 -29.54
N ILE A 888 33.90 -47.79 -29.87
CA ILE A 888 32.90 -48.29 -28.93
C ILE A 888 33.12 -49.80 -28.83
N ASP A 889 33.62 -50.24 -27.69
CA ASP A 889 33.99 -51.65 -27.53
C ASP A 889 32.90 -52.44 -26.78
N ASP A 890 32.27 -51.85 -25.74
CA ASP A 890 31.37 -52.57 -24.82
C ASP A 890 30.12 -51.76 -24.37
N LEU A 891 29.39 -51.09 -25.28
CA LEU A 891 28.13 -50.42 -24.89
C LEU A 891 26.97 -51.40 -24.71
N ASN A 892 26.26 -51.28 -23.60
CA ASN A 892 25.06 -52.05 -23.28
C ASN A 892 23.78 -51.41 -23.89
N ARG A 893 23.83 -50.11 -24.23
CA ARG A 893 22.76 -49.38 -24.93
C ARG A 893 23.31 -48.19 -25.71
N ASN A 894 22.53 -47.68 -26.66
CA ASN A 894 22.93 -46.55 -27.50
C ASN A 894 23.34 -45.33 -26.67
N ILE A 895 24.28 -44.55 -27.22
CA ILE A 895 24.73 -43.26 -26.71
C ILE A 895 24.84 -42.30 -27.89
N GLN A 896 24.38 -41.06 -27.73
CA GLN A 896 24.63 -40.00 -28.72
C GLN A 896 25.81 -39.16 -28.24
N ILE A 897 26.69 -38.80 -29.17
CA ILE A 897 27.87 -37.98 -28.92
C ILE A 897 27.71 -36.71 -29.73
N HIS A 898 27.85 -35.56 -29.06
CA HIS A 898 27.84 -34.25 -29.69
C HIS A 898 29.17 -33.57 -29.41
N ALA A 899 29.62 -32.75 -30.36
CA ALA A 899 30.86 -32.00 -30.23
C ALA A 899 30.63 -30.55 -30.64
N ASN A 900 31.06 -29.64 -29.76
CA ASN A 900 31.03 -28.20 -30.01
C ASN A 900 32.46 -27.68 -29.95
N PRO A 901 32.99 -27.09 -31.02
CA PRO A 901 34.23 -26.32 -30.96
C PRO A 901 34.06 -25.17 -29.97
N ILE A 902 35.05 -24.95 -29.13
CA ILE A 902 35.05 -23.91 -28.10
C ILE A 902 36.36 -23.12 -28.14
N LEU A 903 36.29 -21.88 -27.66
CA LEU A 903 37.44 -21.09 -27.28
C LEU A 903 37.61 -21.16 -25.76
N VAL A 904 38.84 -21.37 -25.31
CA VAL A 904 39.24 -21.43 -23.89
C VAL A 904 40.16 -20.28 -23.54
#